data_AF-A0A2E5X2D8-F1
#
_entry.id   AF-A0A2E5X2D8-F1
#
_cell.length_a   1.000
_cell.length_b   1.000
_cell.length_c   1.000
_cell.angle_alpha   90.00
_cell.angle_beta   90.00
_cell.angle_gamma   90.00
#
_symmetry.space_group_name_H-M   'P 1'
#
loop_
_entity.id
_entity.type
_entity.pdbx_description
1 polymer ?
#
loop_
_entity_poly.entity_id
_entity_poly.type
_entity_poly.pdbx_seq_one_letter_code
_entity_poly.pdbx_strand_id
1 'polypeptide(L)'
;MERIQYYFMNQRHIIRPLTLLGITLLAFGPAGCNTKSSVNGGLSVPGSQVDNPDGSGSFIADPNNQGLGTKLRLAFDSFSVPPMFWGRLVNIYDGNGVLQHERFVIGEDIRSDSVDFLVEDNAVTGQTTLTILHTAGSAGYLDAFGRLEINLIPVYDQDLSGTDIYSVCPRNAALVLRFDDLLDENTIDGNNIKVFQGNPPIVPFEARIYGDRNHGDIADRNGDGVPEFYTTRVIIDTTVSEIESFESDPPLPVNSVGFEASVTTAQANIAIRIPSEVNPVQGQFTRLLNPTGHGVTLDSNGTVDEGSDEVLRALRSGGPYILTGDLNNGFMEDLLLPAVVGTQPVSITTIADDPNSLDDLDFIVDLTFAHPSCAQTPTVGDVIRQPGIFAEVTVNASPHIGGVVTFLRLRLLLGTGDEFRDNGVGPGQFLSTFDSAVDAGSEPCFVSISPTPGVFPNEQVSTAAQLSIRFSEPMDPTSLTAFDTMMVTRTNTDIGVEDYVVGQVMSSSDLKEFTFIPVLPLSHTLGGEEDYFITLASGQYGPTDLAGNELTDALTQSTFTMDRVAASESNGGRVLRFSSDDEAEPIGDPDAGEDPKTELRGQFLYDLTREVIKPRPVTRFAGTADRTQPVPGMMTPFPSGLQTPLSPLGSKLMTVWRYVDVNFGLLDETYFNVDVEGLNWAPVGGQAVADYYSEFKINLSHSGRLPDEVIDPSTLFPMYPKSGLKKTYTVNLLDPDNDPQVTVHPKHLGYTVNPANMFMTPTGTMMMPFPLNRTVAISDYRYYTWRDTTVTGVGGVDSAGAEMGIYLQVMGLPGAPGLPYGPGQVPTIGLPLLMEYNCYPDDLAVGMNSFDISLAVNSSMKPNFRAFSTGGMDTSTTPQYVDPDLETQANGGYNPTSNPPGQATPGLDNTFYVGQMDLVVRVSQVHTIWFEAAGLTSPTYLEPVLEPLAQDQPLGTEVVLAFRGATNITTAIPKENATYLDAYGNIPTGVVFMDDDTWKPSISDIDGAAWYQTRITFISNTETYLTPELSALAVAYYE
;
A
#
# COMPACT_ATOMS: atom_id res chain seq x y z
N MET A 1 -27.40 -58.74 5.43
CA MET A 1 -27.32 -60.18 5.09
C MET A 1 -26.05 -60.76 5.70
N GLU A 2 -25.94 -62.09 5.75
CA GLU A 2 -24.75 -62.98 5.89
C GLU A 2 -23.31 -62.39 5.98
N ARG A 3 -22.32 -63.03 6.63
CA ARG A 3 -22.24 -64.01 7.75
C ARG A 3 -20.76 -64.28 8.12
N ILE A 4 -20.40 -64.16 9.41
CA ILE A 4 -19.54 -65.05 10.26
C ILE A 4 -18.37 -65.83 9.59
N GLN A 5 -17.14 -65.77 10.18
CA GLN A 5 -16.20 -66.89 10.54
C GLN A 5 -14.81 -66.34 11.00
N TYR A 6 -14.02 -66.90 11.96
CA TYR A 6 -14.22 -67.86 13.08
C TYR A 6 -12.92 -67.99 13.95
N TYR A 7 -12.95 -68.77 15.06
CA TYR A 7 -11.83 -69.24 15.95
C TYR A 7 -11.11 -68.24 16.91
N PHE A 8 -10.51 -68.63 18.07
CA PHE A 8 -10.89 -69.56 19.18
C PHE A 8 -9.81 -69.58 20.32
N MET A 9 -10.21 -69.59 21.61
CA MET A 9 -9.38 -69.98 22.81
C MET A 9 -8.14 -69.08 23.11
N ASN A 10 -7.50 -68.98 24.30
CA ASN A 10 -7.63 -69.54 25.68
C ASN A 10 -6.78 -68.64 26.64
N GLN A 11 -6.77 -68.63 27.99
CA GLN A 11 -7.34 -69.44 29.10
C GLN A 11 -7.63 -68.54 30.35
N ARG A 12 -8.58 -68.98 31.21
CA ARG A 12 -8.58 -68.99 32.72
C ARG A 12 -8.38 -67.68 33.54
N HIS A 13 -9.16 -67.33 34.58
CA HIS A 13 -9.67 -68.04 35.80
C HIS A 13 -8.63 -68.15 36.96
N ILE A 14 -8.91 -68.01 38.29
CA ILE A 14 -10.17 -67.84 39.06
C ILE A 14 -9.95 -67.46 40.57
N ILE A 15 -10.90 -66.71 41.19
CA ILE A 15 -11.40 -66.72 42.62
C ILE A 15 -10.45 -66.58 43.86
N ARG A 16 -10.68 -65.49 44.64
CA ARG A 16 -10.89 -65.33 46.14
C ARG A 16 -9.97 -66.07 47.17
N PRO A 17 -10.22 -66.00 48.51
CA PRO A 17 -10.06 -64.84 49.42
C PRO A 17 -9.24 -65.18 50.70
N LEU A 18 -8.97 -64.20 51.58
CA LEU A 18 -8.85 -64.46 53.03
C LEU A 18 -9.17 -63.24 53.91
N THR A 19 -9.60 -63.49 55.15
CA THR A 19 -10.09 -62.53 56.15
C THR A 19 -9.26 -62.56 57.44
N LEU A 20 -9.21 -61.46 58.22
CA LEU A 20 -9.24 -61.55 59.69
C LEU A 20 -9.80 -60.28 60.38
N LEU A 21 -10.07 -60.39 61.69
CA LEU A 21 -11.05 -59.61 62.47
C LEU A 21 -10.50 -58.38 63.24
N GLY A 22 -11.38 -57.40 63.48
CA GLY A 22 -11.65 -56.86 64.84
C GLY A 22 -11.46 -55.34 65.07
N ILE A 23 -12.14 -54.68 66.03
CA ILE A 23 -13.26 -55.12 66.91
C ILE A 23 -13.93 -53.88 67.59
N THR A 24 -15.28 -53.73 67.52
CA THR A 24 -16.17 -52.92 68.43
C THR A 24 -15.99 -51.36 68.55
N LEU A 25 -16.93 -50.49 68.99
CA LEU A 25 -18.36 -50.57 69.42
C LEU A 25 -19.08 -49.18 69.33
N LEU A 26 -20.42 -49.15 69.20
CA LEU A 26 -21.38 -48.03 69.51
C LEU A 26 -21.26 -46.68 68.74
N ALA A 27 -22.33 -45.91 68.44
CA ALA A 27 -23.78 -46.08 68.55
C ALA A 27 -24.54 -45.25 67.48
N PHE A 28 -25.85 -45.49 67.27
CA PHE A 28 -26.68 -44.81 66.27
C PHE A 28 -27.39 -43.54 66.77
N GLY A 29 -27.53 -42.56 65.88
CA GLY A 29 -28.55 -41.49 65.89
C GLY A 29 -29.05 -41.27 64.44
N PRO A 30 -30.32 -40.89 64.20
CA PRO A 30 -30.94 -40.96 62.87
C PRO A 30 -30.67 -39.75 61.96
N ALA A 31 -30.99 -39.93 60.68
CA ALA A 31 -30.76 -39.01 59.58
C ALA A 31 -31.29 -37.58 59.77
N GLY A 32 -30.48 -36.60 59.35
CA GLY A 32 -30.98 -35.37 58.75
C GLY A 32 -30.85 -35.48 57.23
N CYS A 33 -31.97 -35.37 56.50
CA CYS A 33 -31.89 -35.15 55.06
C CYS A 33 -31.51 -33.69 54.83
N ASN A 34 -30.49 -33.43 54.02
CA ASN A 34 -30.30 -32.10 53.43
C ASN A 34 -30.40 -32.26 51.91
N THR A 35 -31.58 -31.97 51.39
CA THR A 35 -31.84 -31.95 49.95
C THR A 35 -31.20 -30.69 49.38
N LYS A 36 -29.98 -30.80 48.83
CA LYS A 36 -29.66 -29.96 47.68
C LYS A 36 -30.63 -30.33 46.55
N SER A 37 -31.14 -29.32 45.85
CA SER A 37 -31.88 -29.48 44.60
C SER A 37 -31.04 -30.28 43.58
N SER A 38 -31.73 -30.91 42.62
CA SER A 38 -31.08 -31.24 41.35
C SER A 38 -30.68 -29.95 40.66
N VAL A 39 -29.47 -29.91 40.09
CA VAL A 39 -29.07 -28.86 39.14
C VAL A 39 -30.13 -28.83 38.04
N ASN A 40 -30.75 -27.68 37.81
CA ASN A 40 -31.74 -27.51 36.76
C ASN A 40 -31.00 -26.98 35.52
N GLY A 41 -31.06 -27.74 34.43
CA GLY A 41 -30.61 -27.25 33.13
C GLY A 41 -31.59 -26.25 32.52
N GLY A 42 -31.21 -25.68 31.36
CA GLY A 42 -31.98 -24.68 30.60
C GLY A 42 -33.50 -24.88 30.63
N LEU A 43 -34.20 -23.82 31.07
CA LEU A 43 -35.62 -23.86 31.45
C LEU A 43 -36.56 -23.30 30.38
N SER A 44 -36.03 -22.61 29.37
CA SER A 44 -36.80 -21.82 28.40
C SER A 44 -37.27 -22.63 27.19
N VAL A 45 -38.10 -22.02 26.34
CA VAL A 45 -38.50 -22.59 25.05
C VAL A 45 -37.73 -21.87 23.94
N PRO A 46 -36.92 -22.56 23.10
CA PRO A 46 -36.17 -21.88 22.06
C PRO A 46 -37.03 -21.01 21.15
N GLY A 47 -36.61 -19.76 20.92
CA GLY A 47 -37.35 -18.71 20.24
C GLY A 47 -38.33 -17.92 21.11
N SER A 48 -38.39 -18.12 22.43
CA SER A 48 -39.15 -17.26 23.35
C SER A 48 -38.28 -16.12 23.89
N GLN A 49 -38.83 -14.90 23.92
CA GLN A 49 -38.29 -13.79 24.72
C GLN A 49 -38.57 -14.08 26.21
N VAL A 50 -37.56 -13.85 27.07
CA VAL A 50 -37.57 -14.17 28.52
C VAL A 50 -36.94 -13.01 29.29
N ASP A 51 -37.53 -12.63 30.43
CA ASP A 51 -36.97 -11.60 31.31
C ASP A 51 -35.67 -12.10 31.98
N ASN A 52 -34.62 -11.28 32.03
CA ASN A 52 -33.36 -11.65 32.71
C ASN A 52 -33.57 -11.66 34.25
N PRO A 53 -33.22 -12.75 34.98
CA PRO A 53 -33.40 -12.85 36.43
C PRO A 53 -32.73 -11.75 37.29
N ASP A 54 -31.73 -11.04 36.76
CA ASP A 54 -31.09 -9.90 37.43
C ASP A 54 -31.88 -8.57 37.29
N GLY A 55 -32.84 -8.50 36.36
CA GLY A 55 -33.64 -7.31 36.06
C GLY A 55 -33.06 -6.37 34.99
N SER A 56 -31.96 -6.73 34.33
CA SER A 56 -31.27 -5.89 33.32
C SER A 56 -31.98 -5.77 31.96
N GLY A 57 -33.05 -6.54 31.71
CA GLY A 57 -33.79 -6.49 30.46
C GLY A 57 -34.42 -7.84 30.10
N SER A 58 -34.42 -8.16 28.81
CA SER A 58 -34.92 -9.44 28.29
C SER A 58 -33.97 -10.04 27.24
N PHE A 59 -34.00 -11.35 27.07
CA PHE A 59 -33.17 -12.08 26.11
C PHE A 59 -34.01 -13.08 25.31
N ILE A 60 -33.49 -13.55 24.18
CA ILE A 60 -34.06 -14.58 23.32
C ILE A 60 -33.47 -15.94 23.74
N ALA A 61 -34.34 -16.89 24.06
CA ALA A 61 -33.93 -18.24 24.41
C ALA A 61 -33.42 -19.01 23.17
N ASP A 62 -32.15 -19.42 23.16
CA ASP A 62 -31.53 -20.09 22.00
C ASP A 62 -31.49 -21.63 22.15
N PRO A 63 -31.49 -22.43 21.06
CA PRO A 63 -31.47 -23.89 21.15
C PRO A 63 -30.15 -24.44 21.72
N ASN A 64 -30.18 -24.94 22.95
CA ASN A 64 -28.98 -25.33 23.72
C ASN A 64 -29.10 -26.74 24.35
N ASN A 65 -27.97 -27.38 24.67
CA ASN A 65 -27.91 -28.66 25.41
C ASN A 65 -28.11 -28.52 26.94
N GLN A 66 -28.88 -27.51 27.38
CA GLN A 66 -29.24 -27.19 28.77
C GLN A 66 -28.07 -26.79 29.68
N GLY A 67 -26.88 -26.53 29.13
CA GLY A 67 -25.60 -26.43 29.84
C GLY A 67 -25.09 -27.79 30.32
N LEU A 68 -25.59 -28.89 29.76
CA LEU A 68 -25.30 -30.28 30.16
C LEU A 68 -24.56 -31.05 29.06
N GLY A 69 -24.07 -30.34 28.03
CA GLY A 69 -23.20 -30.89 27.00
C GLY A 69 -21.94 -31.53 27.60
N THR A 70 -21.53 -32.67 27.04
CA THR A 70 -20.26 -33.33 27.38
C THR A 70 -19.13 -32.98 26.41
N LYS A 71 -19.44 -32.14 25.42
CA LYS A 71 -18.60 -31.51 24.43
C LYS A 71 -19.24 -30.17 24.09
N LEU A 72 -18.43 -29.14 23.86
CA LEU A 72 -18.90 -27.87 23.33
C LEU A 72 -18.55 -27.81 21.84
N ARG A 73 -19.49 -27.35 21.01
CA ARG A 73 -19.31 -27.14 19.56
C ARG A 73 -19.96 -25.85 19.09
N LEU A 74 -19.56 -25.42 17.90
CA LEU A 74 -20.28 -24.41 17.14
C LEU A 74 -21.59 -25.02 16.59
N ALA A 75 -22.65 -24.21 16.53
CA ALA A 75 -24.01 -24.66 16.26
C ALA A 75 -24.29 -24.87 14.76
N PHE A 76 -24.06 -26.08 14.28
CA PHE A 76 -24.49 -26.52 12.95
C PHE A 76 -25.95 -27.01 12.98
N ASP A 77 -26.93 -26.11 13.03
CA ASP A 77 -28.31 -26.51 12.72
C ASP A 77 -28.47 -26.80 11.22
N SER A 78 -29.47 -27.61 10.87
CA SER A 78 -29.56 -28.21 9.54
C SER A 78 -30.33 -27.38 8.50
N PHE A 79 -30.89 -26.21 8.85
CA PHE A 79 -31.84 -25.54 7.95
C PHE A 79 -32.07 -24.02 8.10
N SER A 80 -31.52 -23.34 9.11
CA SER A 80 -31.84 -21.92 9.36
C SER A 80 -30.64 -20.97 9.42
N VAL A 81 -29.69 -21.16 10.36
CA VAL A 81 -28.64 -20.17 10.66
C VAL A 81 -27.27 -20.87 10.78
N PRO A 82 -26.19 -20.32 10.19
CA PRO A 82 -24.83 -20.89 10.31
C PRO A 82 -24.30 -20.83 11.76
N PRO A 83 -23.16 -21.53 12.03
CA PRO A 83 -22.42 -21.37 13.29
C PRO A 83 -21.75 -20.00 13.47
N MET A 84 -21.54 -19.25 12.38
CA MET A 84 -20.87 -17.95 12.38
C MET A 84 -21.48 -17.04 11.32
N PHE A 85 -21.73 -15.78 11.69
CA PHE A 85 -22.34 -14.75 10.86
C PHE A 85 -21.88 -13.36 11.32
N TRP A 86 -22.16 -12.32 10.54
CA TRP A 86 -21.88 -10.93 10.91
C TRP A 86 -23.09 -10.00 10.70
N GLY A 87 -23.03 -8.84 11.36
CA GLY A 87 -24.03 -7.77 11.27
C GLY A 87 -23.52 -6.46 11.90
N ARG A 88 -24.39 -5.45 11.98
CA ARG A 88 -24.12 -4.18 12.69
C ARG A 88 -24.45 -4.33 14.17
N LEU A 89 -23.59 -3.80 15.05
CA LEU A 89 -23.83 -3.76 16.49
C LEU A 89 -24.60 -2.48 16.87
N VAL A 90 -25.72 -2.60 17.58
CA VAL A 90 -26.58 -1.45 17.97
C VAL A 90 -27.12 -1.57 19.39
N ASN A 91 -27.50 -0.43 20.00
CA ASN A 91 -28.42 -0.41 21.14
C ASN A 91 -29.86 -0.19 20.66
N ILE A 92 -30.81 -1.00 21.13
CA ILE A 92 -32.21 -0.99 20.68
C ILE A 92 -33.09 -0.25 21.69
N TYR A 93 -33.78 0.79 21.21
CA TYR A 93 -34.78 1.56 21.95
C TYR A 93 -36.19 1.28 21.42
N ASP A 94 -37.21 1.43 22.27
CA ASP A 94 -38.62 1.39 21.86
C ASP A 94 -39.12 2.78 21.41
N GLY A 95 -40.33 2.84 20.84
CA GLY A 95 -40.95 4.07 20.35
C GLY A 95 -41.32 5.12 21.42
N ASN A 96 -40.92 4.93 22.68
CA ASN A 96 -40.97 5.92 23.76
C ASN A 96 -39.58 6.40 24.19
N GLY A 97 -38.50 5.92 23.56
CA GLY A 97 -37.11 6.22 23.92
C GLY A 97 -36.56 5.38 25.07
N VAL A 98 -37.17 4.22 25.37
CA VAL A 98 -36.73 3.32 26.46
C VAL A 98 -35.85 2.20 25.90
N LEU A 99 -34.62 2.08 26.42
CA LEU A 99 -33.67 1.01 26.07
C LEU A 99 -34.30 -0.38 26.35
N GLN A 100 -34.20 -1.28 25.38
CA GLN A 100 -34.71 -2.66 25.45
C GLN A 100 -33.60 -3.71 25.40
N HIS A 101 -32.57 -3.45 24.59
CA HIS A 101 -31.42 -4.34 24.38
C HIS A 101 -30.14 -3.53 24.17
N GLU A 102 -29.06 -3.92 24.82
CA GLU A 102 -27.71 -3.40 24.58
C GLU A 102 -26.92 -4.33 23.66
N ARG A 103 -26.03 -3.76 22.83
CA ARG A 103 -25.03 -4.50 22.04
C ARG A 103 -25.65 -5.68 21.26
N PHE A 104 -26.79 -5.42 20.62
CA PHE A 104 -27.52 -6.38 19.79
C PHE A 104 -26.97 -6.35 18.36
N VAL A 105 -26.80 -7.50 17.72
CA VAL A 105 -26.31 -7.59 16.33
C VAL A 105 -27.48 -7.74 15.36
N ILE A 106 -27.61 -6.81 14.41
CA ILE A 106 -28.70 -6.74 13.42
C ILE A 106 -28.18 -6.94 11.98
N GLY A 107 -29.06 -7.36 11.07
CA GLY A 107 -28.77 -7.42 9.63
C GLY A 107 -28.46 -6.04 9.04
N GLU A 108 -27.56 -6.01 8.04
CA GLU A 108 -27.21 -4.79 7.27
C GLU A 108 -28.41 -4.24 6.45
N ASP A 109 -29.44 -5.05 6.23
CA ASP A 109 -30.67 -4.65 5.55
C ASP A 109 -31.63 -3.81 6.41
N ILE A 110 -31.39 -3.70 7.72
CA ILE A 110 -32.19 -2.89 8.64
C ILE A 110 -31.81 -1.41 8.48
N ARG A 111 -32.76 -0.60 8.01
CA ARG A 111 -32.58 0.83 7.71
C ARG A 111 -33.75 1.66 8.24
N SER A 112 -33.50 2.95 8.46
CA SER A 112 -34.53 3.95 8.76
C SER A 112 -35.63 3.99 7.69
N ASP A 113 -36.86 3.62 8.05
CA ASP A 113 -37.99 3.48 7.11
C ASP A 113 -39.18 4.40 7.42
N SER A 114 -39.14 5.12 8.56
CA SER A 114 -40.20 5.99 9.11
C SER A 114 -41.53 5.29 9.47
N VAL A 115 -41.53 3.96 9.56
CA VAL A 115 -42.72 3.13 9.85
C VAL A 115 -42.48 2.18 11.01
N ASP A 116 -41.39 1.40 10.96
CA ASP A 116 -41.02 0.40 11.95
C ASP A 116 -39.64 0.68 12.57
N PHE A 117 -38.72 1.32 11.84
CA PHE A 117 -37.32 1.51 12.23
C PHE A 117 -36.81 2.94 12.02
N LEU A 118 -35.92 3.35 12.92
CA LEU A 118 -35.06 4.53 12.85
C LEU A 118 -33.67 4.13 13.37
N VAL A 119 -32.67 4.13 12.49
CA VAL A 119 -31.25 3.93 12.80
C VAL A 119 -30.57 5.30 12.83
N GLU A 120 -29.84 5.57 13.91
CA GLU A 120 -29.16 6.85 14.18
C GLU A 120 -27.83 6.57 14.89
N ASP A 121 -26.72 7.09 14.37
CA ASP A 121 -25.41 7.06 15.00
C ASP A 121 -25.10 8.43 15.63
N ASN A 122 -24.60 8.47 16.87
CA ASN A 122 -24.18 9.73 17.47
C ASN A 122 -22.87 10.22 16.80
N ALA A 123 -22.94 11.41 16.19
CA ALA A 123 -21.87 12.03 15.41
C ALA A 123 -20.61 12.45 16.21
N VAL A 124 -20.51 12.15 17.50
CA VAL A 124 -19.30 12.36 18.30
C VAL A 124 -18.78 11.01 18.84
N THR A 125 -19.63 10.22 19.48
CA THR A 125 -19.24 8.93 20.10
C THR A 125 -19.05 7.81 19.08
N GLY A 126 -19.73 7.86 17.92
CA GLY A 126 -19.74 6.78 16.93
C GLY A 126 -20.57 5.56 17.35
N GLN A 127 -21.52 5.75 18.29
CA GLN A 127 -22.39 4.67 18.77
C GLN A 127 -23.67 4.57 17.94
N THR A 128 -23.90 3.43 17.29
CA THR A 128 -25.16 3.16 16.59
C THR A 128 -26.31 2.85 17.55
N THR A 129 -27.46 3.47 17.29
CA THR A 129 -28.73 3.16 17.94
C THR A 129 -29.79 2.75 16.91
N LEU A 130 -30.73 1.91 17.35
CA LEU A 130 -31.92 1.52 16.60
C LEU A 130 -33.15 1.80 17.46
N THR A 131 -33.92 2.82 17.11
CA THR A 131 -35.27 3.02 17.66
C THR A 131 -36.28 2.22 16.83
N ILE A 132 -36.89 1.20 17.44
CA ILE A 132 -38.08 0.56 16.87
C ILE A 132 -39.27 1.50 17.13
N LEU A 133 -39.93 1.99 16.08
CA LEU A 133 -40.94 3.06 16.13
C LEU A 133 -42.28 2.65 16.78
N HIS A 134 -42.30 1.53 17.49
CA HIS A 134 -43.44 0.96 18.21
C HIS A 134 -43.11 0.80 19.69
N THR A 135 -44.11 0.97 20.57
CA THR A 135 -43.95 0.67 22.00
C THR A 135 -43.62 -0.80 22.25
N ALA A 136 -42.69 -1.07 23.17
CA ALA A 136 -42.25 -2.41 23.56
C ALA A 136 -43.43 -3.36 23.88
N GLY A 137 -43.30 -4.63 23.46
CA GLY A 137 -44.34 -5.65 23.66
C GLY A 137 -45.63 -5.46 22.85
N SER A 138 -45.73 -4.42 22.02
CA SER A 138 -46.83 -4.27 21.06
C SER A 138 -46.70 -5.24 19.87
N ALA A 139 -47.80 -5.48 19.15
CA ALA A 139 -47.77 -6.36 17.98
C ALA A 139 -46.94 -5.80 16.81
N GLY A 140 -46.75 -4.48 16.73
CA GLY A 140 -45.84 -3.85 15.76
C GLY A 140 -44.38 -4.04 16.16
N TYR A 141 -44.06 -3.78 17.44
CA TYR A 141 -42.72 -4.03 18.00
C TYR A 141 -42.29 -5.48 17.79
N LEU A 142 -43.15 -6.46 18.08
CA LEU A 142 -42.82 -7.88 17.96
C LEU A 142 -42.65 -8.35 16.50
N ASP A 143 -43.31 -7.72 15.53
CA ASP A 143 -43.07 -7.99 14.11
C ASP A 143 -41.74 -7.36 13.67
N ALA A 144 -41.51 -6.08 13.99
CA ALA A 144 -40.29 -5.36 13.67
C ALA A 144 -39.03 -5.99 14.29
N PHE A 145 -39.05 -6.24 15.60
CA PHE A 145 -37.98 -6.92 16.34
C PHE A 145 -37.69 -8.32 15.79
N GLY A 146 -38.74 -9.07 15.42
CA GLY A 146 -38.62 -10.40 14.82
C GLY A 146 -37.96 -10.44 13.43
N ARG A 147 -37.70 -9.28 12.80
CA ARG A 147 -37.04 -9.17 11.49
C ARG A 147 -35.53 -8.90 11.59
N LEU A 148 -35.04 -8.40 12.73
CA LEU A 148 -33.67 -7.88 12.90
C LEU A 148 -32.57 -8.91 12.61
N GLU A 149 -32.81 -10.18 12.92
CA GLU A 149 -31.84 -11.26 12.71
C GLU A 149 -32.01 -12.01 11.38
N ILE A 150 -33.09 -11.78 10.61
CA ILE A 150 -33.51 -12.68 9.52
C ILE A 150 -32.48 -12.76 8.39
N ASN A 151 -31.78 -11.66 8.10
CA ASN A 151 -30.85 -11.54 6.97
C ASN A 151 -29.39 -11.34 7.41
N LEU A 152 -29.02 -11.72 8.64
CA LEU A 152 -27.63 -11.76 9.11
C LEU A 152 -26.76 -12.60 8.18
N ILE A 153 -25.59 -12.07 7.79
CA ILE A 153 -24.85 -12.60 6.63
C ILE A 153 -23.93 -13.75 7.05
N PRO A 154 -24.03 -14.93 6.40
CA PRO A 154 -23.33 -16.14 6.82
C PRO A 154 -21.84 -16.10 6.50
N VAL A 155 -21.00 -16.53 7.46
CA VAL A 155 -19.60 -16.90 7.19
C VAL A 155 -19.51 -18.41 7.06
N TYR A 156 -19.03 -18.89 5.91
CA TYR A 156 -18.91 -20.31 5.64
C TYR A 156 -17.63 -20.93 6.22
N ASP A 157 -17.67 -22.23 6.47
CA ASP A 157 -16.56 -23.00 7.03
C ASP A 157 -15.47 -23.25 5.97
N GLN A 158 -14.32 -22.59 6.11
CA GLN A 158 -13.20 -22.60 5.16
C GLN A 158 -11.84 -22.69 5.91
N ASP A 159 -10.83 -23.23 5.24
CA ASP A 159 -9.45 -23.38 5.72
C ASP A 159 -8.49 -22.34 5.11
N LEU A 160 -7.21 -22.40 5.45
CA LEU A 160 -6.17 -21.49 4.92
C LEU A 160 -5.51 -21.98 3.61
N SER A 161 -5.99 -23.05 2.99
CA SER A 161 -5.39 -23.64 1.77
C SER A 161 -6.27 -23.56 0.52
N GLY A 162 -7.52 -23.12 0.66
CA GLY A 162 -8.49 -23.01 -0.43
C GLY A 162 -8.08 -22.07 -1.56
N THR A 163 -8.29 -22.54 -2.79
CA THR A 163 -8.26 -21.74 -4.03
C THR A 163 -9.64 -21.18 -4.40
N ASP A 164 -10.55 -21.13 -3.43
CA ASP A 164 -11.96 -20.77 -3.59
C ASP A 164 -12.21 -19.32 -3.15
N ILE A 165 -13.41 -18.81 -3.42
CA ILE A 165 -13.84 -17.49 -2.96
C ILE A 165 -14.03 -17.56 -1.44
N TYR A 166 -13.31 -16.72 -0.70
CA TYR A 166 -13.47 -16.59 0.74
C TYR A 166 -14.72 -15.78 1.10
N SER A 167 -15.41 -16.22 2.14
CA SER A 167 -16.50 -15.48 2.78
C SER A 167 -16.00 -14.09 3.18
N VAL A 168 -16.80 -13.06 2.88
CA VAL A 168 -16.46 -11.66 3.17
C VAL A 168 -17.08 -11.25 4.49
N CYS A 169 -16.30 -10.60 5.35
CA CYS A 169 -16.77 -9.82 6.48
C CYS A 169 -16.36 -8.35 6.25
N PRO A 170 -17.26 -7.37 6.36
CA PRO A 170 -16.87 -5.97 6.34
C PRO A 170 -15.91 -5.67 7.50
N ARG A 171 -15.03 -4.69 7.29
CA ARG A 171 -13.90 -4.42 8.19
C ARG A 171 -14.34 -4.02 9.60
N ASN A 172 -15.43 -3.26 9.70
CA ASN A 172 -16.05 -2.74 10.92
C ASN A 172 -17.28 -3.55 11.40
N ALA A 173 -17.57 -4.72 10.82
CA ALA A 173 -18.73 -5.52 11.24
C ALA A 173 -18.48 -6.28 12.55
N ALA A 174 -19.54 -6.54 13.31
CA ALA A 174 -19.51 -7.42 14.47
C ALA A 174 -19.74 -8.87 14.03
N LEU A 175 -18.84 -9.76 14.44
CA LEU A 175 -18.90 -11.20 14.16
C LEU A 175 -19.51 -11.95 15.35
N VAL A 176 -20.40 -12.91 15.08
CA VAL A 176 -21.07 -13.70 16.10
C VAL A 176 -20.73 -15.19 15.94
N LEU A 177 -20.22 -15.80 17.01
CA LEU A 177 -19.99 -17.24 17.14
C LEU A 177 -21.11 -17.87 17.96
N ARG A 178 -21.88 -18.80 17.38
CA ARG A 178 -23.00 -19.48 18.04
C ARG A 178 -22.62 -20.92 18.42
N PHE A 179 -22.91 -21.33 19.65
CA PHE A 179 -22.54 -22.64 20.20
C PHE A 179 -23.75 -23.56 20.46
N ASP A 180 -23.52 -24.88 20.52
CA ASP A 180 -24.55 -25.90 20.75
C ASP A 180 -24.93 -26.10 22.23
N ASP A 181 -24.29 -25.37 23.15
CA ASP A 181 -24.57 -25.40 24.58
C ASP A 181 -24.30 -24.05 25.24
N LEU A 182 -24.79 -23.88 26.47
CA LEU A 182 -24.53 -22.69 27.29
C LEU A 182 -23.02 -22.52 27.56
N LEU A 183 -22.53 -21.29 27.63
CA LEU A 183 -21.12 -20.94 27.88
C LEU A 183 -20.89 -20.50 29.34
N ASP A 184 -19.68 -20.72 29.86
CA ASP A 184 -19.20 -20.10 31.09
C ASP A 184 -18.56 -18.75 30.74
N GLU A 185 -19.21 -17.64 31.13
CA GLU A 185 -18.79 -16.25 30.84
C GLU A 185 -17.36 -15.98 31.31
N ASN A 186 -16.91 -16.62 32.39
CA ASN A 186 -15.54 -16.54 32.92
C ASN A 186 -14.47 -17.17 31.99
N THR A 187 -14.87 -17.78 30.87
CA THR A 187 -13.99 -18.41 29.87
C THR A 187 -14.14 -17.80 28.47
N ILE A 188 -14.90 -16.71 28.33
CA ILE A 188 -15.01 -15.95 27.08
C ILE A 188 -13.91 -14.86 27.11
N ASP A 189 -12.79 -15.12 26.45
CA ASP A 189 -11.66 -14.19 26.35
C ASP A 189 -10.84 -14.39 25.05
N GLY A 190 -9.90 -13.48 24.79
CA GLY A 190 -9.00 -13.55 23.63
C GLY A 190 -7.95 -14.68 23.67
N ASN A 191 -7.78 -15.38 24.79
CA ASN A 191 -6.94 -16.59 24.86
C ASN A 191 -7.70 -17.80 24.28
N ASN A 192 -9.01 -17.85 24.51
CA ASN A 192 -9.90 -18.96 24.16
C ASN A 192 -10.60 -18.76 22.82
N ILE A 193 -10.74 -17.52 22.36
CA ILE A 193 -11.22 -17.15 21.03
C ILE A 193 -10.20 -16.17 20.45
N LYS A 194 -9.21 -16.70 19.74
CA LYS A 194 -8.11 -15.92 19.17
C LYS A 194 -8.50 -15.41 17.79
N VAL A 195 -8.21 -14.14 17.51
CA VAL A 195 -8.39 -13.54 16.18
C VAL A 195 -7.02 -13.17 15.62
N PHE A 196 -6.78 -13.48 14.35
CA PHE A 196 -5.55 -13.15 13.62
C PHE A 196 -5.88 -12.49 12.29
N GLN A 197 -5.03 -11.54 11.87
CA GLN A 197 -5.12 -10.86 10.57
C GLN A 197 -3.78 -10.83 9.81
N GLY A 198 -3.80 -10.19 8.63
CA GLY A 198 -2.69 -10.11 7.68
C GLY A 198 -2.78 -11.18 6.58
N ASN A 199 -1.92 -11.13 5.57
CA ASN A 199 -1.88 -12.11 4.47
C ASN A 199 -0.49 -12.78 4.41
N PRO A 200 -0.33 -14.03 4.90
CA PRO A 200 -1.33 -14.89 5.56
C PRO A 200 -1.70 -14.41 6.99
N PRO A 201 -2.85 -14.84 7.54
CA PRO A 201 -3.34 -14.35 8.84
C PRO A 201 -2.57 -14.97 10.01
N ILE A 202 -1.51 -14.27 10.44
CA ILE A 202 -0.58 -14.69 11.50
C ILE A 202 -0.32 -13.60 12.54
N VAL A 203 -0.81 -12.38 12.33
CA VAL A 203 -0.67 -11.26 13.28
C VAL A 203 -1.86 -11.29 14.25
N PRO A 204 -1.67 -11.37 15.57
CA PRO A 204 -2.80 -11.30 16.52
C PRO A 204 -3.57 -9.98 16.39
N PHE A 205 -4.89 -10.05 16.52
CA PHE A 205 -5.79 -8.88 16.46
C PHE A 205 -6.53 -8.73 17.79
N GLU A 206 -6.42 -7.56 18.42
CA GLU A 206 -7.00 -7.26 19.74
C GLU A 206 -8.45 -6.77 19.61
N ALA A 207 -9.36 -7.72 19.33
CA ALA A 207 -10.80 -7.50 19.27
C ALA A 207 -11.46 -7.36 20.66
N ARG A 208 -12.62 -6.69 20.72
CA ARG A 208 -13.56 -6.76 21.84
C ARG A 208 -14.29 -8.09 21.78
N ILE A 209 -14.12 -8.94 22.79
CA ILE A 209 -14.71 -10.30 22.82
C ILE A 209 -15.51 -10.50 24.12
N TYR A 210 -16.81 -10.73 24.00
CA TYR A 210 -17.71 -10.88 25.15
C TYR A 210 -18.94 -11.75 24.83
N GLY A 211 -19.58 -12.27 25.89
CA GLY A 211 -20.79 -13.08 25.78
C GLY A 211 -22.01 -12.26 25.37
N ASP A 212 -22.82 -12.77 24.45
CA ASP A 212 -24.04 -12.09 24.01
C ASP A 212 -25.13 -12.20 25.10
N ARG A 213 -25.50 -11.07 25.70
CA ARG A 213 -26.54 -11.00 26.73
C ARG A 213 -27.95 -11.08 26.17
N ASN A 214 -28.12 -10.96 24.85
CA ASN A 214 -29.39 -11.08 24.18
C ASN A 214 -29.75 -12.52 23.82
N HIS A 215 -28.81 -13.48 23.88
CA HIS A 215 -29.02 -14.85 23.40
C HIS A 215 -28.48 -15.94 24.33
N GLY A 216 -29.35 -16.69 24.99
CA GLY A 216 -28.95 -17.66 26.02
C GLY A 216 -30.07 -18.55 26.55
N ASP A 217 -29.94 -18.98 27.79
CA ASP A 217 -30.98 -19.62 28.59
C ASP A 217 -30.71 -19.38 30.09
N ILE A 218 -31.70 -19.62 30.93
CA ILE A 218 -31.58 -19.55 32.39
C ILE A 218 -31.43 -20.94 33.01
N ALA A 219 -30.48 -21.08 33.94
CA ALA A 219 -30.22 -22.32 34.67
C ALA A 219 -29.79 -22.05 36.12
N ASP A 220 -30.32 -22.80 37.09
CA ASP A 220 -29.87 -22.77 38.49
C ASP A 220 -28.68 -23.74 38.64
N ARG A 221 -27.46 -23.17 38.61
CA ARG A 221 -26.19 -23.91 38.57
C ARG A 221 -25.44 -23.88 39.88
N ASN A 222 -25.50 -22.79 40.64
CA ASN A 222 -24.92 -22.76 41.97
C ASN A 222 -25.73 -23.62 42.99
N GLY A 223 -27.04 -23.80 42.73
CA GLY A 223 -27.94 -24.62 43.54
C GLY A 223 -28.53 -23.91 44.76
N ASP A 224 -28.67 -22.58 44.73
CA ASP A 224 -29.35 -21.77 45.76
C ASP A 224 -30.85 -21.57 45.47
N GLY A 225 -31.30 -21.82 44.23
CA GLY A 225 -32.69 -21.69 43.79
C GLY A 225 -33.00 -20.42 42.99
N VAL A 226 -32.01 -19.59 42.66
CA VAL A 226 -32.10 -18.46 41.72
C VAL A 226 -31.50 -18.90 40.37
N PRO A 227 -32.28 -18.95 39.27
CA PRO A 227 -31.72 -19.21 37.95
C PRO A 227 -30.80 -18.07 37.49
N GLU A 228 -29.66 -18.44 36.94
CA GLU A 228 -28.65 -17.52 36.40
C GLU A 228 -28.74 -17.53 34.85
N PHE A 229 -28.55 -16.38 34.20
CA PHE A 229 -28.43 -16.32 32.73
C PHE A 229 -27.08 -16.88 32.29
N TYR A 230 -27.08 -17.65 31.20
CA TYR A 230 -25.89 -18.07 30.49
C TYR A 230 -26.08 -17.88 28.98
N THR A 231 -25.10 -17.25 28.33
CA THR A 231 -25.14 -17.04 26.87
C THR A 231 -24.90 -18.33 26.09
N THR A 232 -25.33 -18.32 24.82
CA THR A 232 -25.01 -19.33 23.79
C THR A 232 -24.16 -18.77 22.65
N ARG A 233 -23.91 -17.45 22.64
CA ARG A 233 -23.20 -16.77 21.55
C ARG A 233 -22.07 -15.89 22.11
N VAL A 234 -21.02 -15.70 21.31
CA VAL A 234 -19.95 -14.74 21.59
C VAL A 234 -19.93 -13.71 20.49
N ILE A 235 -19.91 -12.44 20.86
CA ILE A 235 -19.68 -11.32 19.95
C ILE A 235 -18.17 -11.05 19.92
N ILE A 236 -17.62 -11.03 18.71
CA ILE A 236 -16.31 -10.48 18.39
C ILE A 236 -16.60 -9.16 17.69
N ASP A 237 -16.50 -8.08 18.45
CA ASP A 237 -16.54 -6.74 17.91
C ASP A 237 -15.13 -6.34 17.44
N THR A 238 -15.08 -5.85 16.20
CA THR A 238 -13.85 -5.53 15.48
C THR A 238 -13.37 -4.13 15.78
N THR A 239 -14.27 -3.22 16.17
CA THR A 239 -13.96 -1.84 16.51
C THR A 239 -13.90 -1.61 18.02
N VAL A 240 -13.26 -0.51 18.41
CA VAL A 240 -13.14 -0.04 19.79
C VAL A 240 -13.19 1.49 19.75
N SER A 241 -14.28 2.10 20.24
CA SER A 241 -14.38 3.56 20.38
C SER A 241 -13.56 4.09 21.59
N GLU A 242 -13.40 5.42 21.72
CA GLU A 242 -12.75 6.03 22.90
C GLU A 242 -13.47 5.64 24.20
N ILE A 243 -14.81 5.69 24.20
CA ILE A 243 -15.64 5.34 25.36
C ILE A 243 -15.40 3.89 25.77
N GLU A 244 -15.39 2.98 24.80
CA GLU A 244 -15.29 1.54 25.05
C GLU A 244 -13.87 1.09 25.41
N SER A 245 -12.84 1.82 24.96
CA SER A 245 -11.48 1.72 25.47
C SER A 245 -11.47 1.97 26.99
N PHE A 246 -12.14 3.02 27.47
CA PHE A 246 -12.24 3.34 28.90
C PHE A 246 -13.12 2.37 29.71
N GLU A 247 -14.13 1.72 29.11
CA GLU A 247 -14.92 0.69 29.79
C GLU A 247 -14.17 -0.63 30.03
N SER A 248 -13.15 -0.93 29.22
CA SER A 248 -12.40 -2.19 29.29
C SER A 248 -11.32 -2.20 30.38
N ASP A 249 -11.17 -3.33 31.10
CA ASP A 249 -10.10 -3.57 32.08
C ASP A 249 -9.31 -4.84 31.71
N PRO A 250 -8.03 -4.73 31.28
CA PRO A 250 -7.31 -3.49 31.01
C PRO A 250 -7.85 -2.74 29.78
N PRO A 251 -7.66 -1.40 29.69
CA PRO A 251 -8.07 -0.62 28.52
C PRO A 251 -7.47 -1.12 27.21
N LEU A 252 -8.34 -1.45 26.25
CA LEU A 252 -7.98 -1.82 24.89
C LEU A 252 -7.56 -0.60 24.07
N PRO A 253 -6.67 -0.75 23.05
CA PRO A 253 -6.40 0.32 22.10
C PRO A 253 -7.67 0.74 21.34
N VAL A 254 -7.83 2.05 21.09
CA VAL A 254 -8.88 2.56 20.20
C VAL A 254 -8.60 2.06 18.78
N ASN A 255 -9.61 1.44 18.16
CA ASN A 255 -9.57 0.96 16.78
C ASN A 255 -10.87 1.32 16.08
N SER A 256 -10.88 2.40 15.31
CA SER A 256 -12.06 2.86 14.57
C SER A 256 -12.12 2.32 13.13
N VAL A 257 -11.18 1.45 12.75
CA VAL A 257 -11.03 0.87 11.40
C VAL A 257 -11.51 -0.59 11.34
N GLY A 258 -11.43 -1.31 12.46
CA GLY A 258 -11.69 -2.74 12.50
C GLY A 258 -10.54 -3.54 11.90
N PHE A 259 -10.84 -4.48 11.00
CA PHE A 259 -9.82 -5.31 10.33
C PHE A 259 -8.97 -4.54 9.29
N GLU A 260 -7.75 -5.01 9.07
CA GLU A 260 -6.97 -4.68 7.87
C GLU A 260 -7.75 -5.00 6.57
N ALA A 261 -7.58 -4.18 5.54
CA ALA A 261 -8.24 -4.37 4.24
C ALA A 261 -7.70 -5.61 3.50
N SER A 262 -8.55 -6.33 2.77
CA SER A 262 -8.07 -7.38 1.88
C SER A 262 -7.53 -6.79 0.56
N VAL A 263 -6.35 -7.24 0.16
CA VAL A 263 -5.72 -6.87 -1.13
C VAL A 263 -6.08 -7.83 -2.27
N THR A 264 -6.86 -8.89 -2.00
CA THR A 264 -7.26 -9.90 -3.00
C THR A 264 -8.51 -10.67 -2.59
N THR A 265 -9.27 -11.16 -3.58
CA THR A 265 -10.45 -12.04 -3.34
C THR A 265 -10.08 -13.52 -3.17
N ALA A 266 -8.83 -13.90 -3.48
CA ALA A 266 -8.38 -15.28 -3.59
C ALA A 266 -7.60 -15.83 -2.37
N GLN A 267 -7.51 -15.05 -1.27
CA GLN A 267 -6.82 -15.46 -0.04
C GLN A 267 -7.63 -15.00 1.18
N ALA A 268 -7.59 -15.79 2.26
CA ALA A 268 -8.01 -15.33 3.58
C ALA A 268 -6.96 -14.37 4.16
N ASN A 269 -7.42 -13.28 4.76
CA ASN A 269 -6.61 -12.39 5.59
C ASN A 269 -7.14 -12.23 7.02
N ILE A 270 -8.12 -13.05 7.43
CA ILE A 270 -8.56 -13.23 8.81
C ILE A 270 -8.59 -14.73 9.15
N ALA A 271 -8.15 -15.09 10.37
CA ALA A 271 -8.34 -16.42 10.93
C ALA A 271 -8.82 -16.35 12.39
N ILE A 272 -9.95 -16.99 12.68
CA ILE A 272 -10.45 -17.20 14.05
C ILE A 272 -10.06 -18.60 14.50
N ARG A 273 -9.46 -18.72 15.70
CA ARG A 273 -8.89 -19.95 16.26
C ARG A 273 -9.36 -20.19 17.69
N ILE A 274 -9.97 -21.35 17.94
CA ILE A 274 -10.56 -21.72 19.24
C ILE A 274 -9.84 -22.98 19.76
N PRO A 275 -9.04 -22.92 20.85
CA PRO A 275 -8.28 -24.05 21.37
C PRO A 275 -9.15 -25.22 21.87
N SER A 276 -8.85 -26.44 21.39
CA SER A 276 -9.50 -27.64 21.91
C SER A 276 -8.77 -28.29 23.08
N GLU A 277 -7.50 -27.97 23.32
CA GLU A 277 -6.72 -28.37 24.52
C GLU A 277 -5.95 -27.20 25.17
N VAL A 278 -5.07 -27.50 26.13
CA VAL A 278 -4.21 -26.51 26.81
C VAL A 278 -2.75 -26.82 26.52
N ASN A 279 -2.21 -26.22 25.46
CA ASN A 279 -0.81 -26.33 25.06
C ASN A 279 -0.06 -24.98 25.16
N PRO A 280 0.64 -24.71 26.28
CA PRO A 280 1.41 -23.47 26.46
C PRO A 280 2.55 -23.25 25.46
N VAL A 281 2.96 -24.28 24.71
CA VAL A 281 3.97 -24.14 23.64
C VAL A 281 3.36 -23.50 22.38
N GLN A 282 2.04 -23.58 22.23
CA GLN A 282 1.25 -23.02 21.11
C GLN A 282 0.41 -21.80 21.55
N GLY A 283 0.76 -21.18 22.69
CA GLY A 283 0.02 -20.03 23.23
C GLY A 283 -1.42 -20.38 23.61
N GLN A 284 -1.65 -21.57 24.16
CA GLN A 284 -2.95 -22.02 24.67
C GLN A 284 -2.84 -22.24 26.18
N PHE A 285 -3.39 -21.32 26.96
CA PHE A 285 -3.26 -21.31 28.43
C PHE A 285 -4.54 -21.76 29.14
N THR A 286 -5.68 -21.65 28.46
CA THR A 286 -7.05 -21.87 28.93
C THR A 286 -7.88 -22.50 27.79
N ARG A 287 -9.17 -22.78 28.04
CA ARG A 287 -10.15 -23.23 27.02
C ARG A 287 -11.49 -22.58 27.31
N LEU A 288 -12.27 -22.30 26.27
CA LEU A 288 -13.70 -21.98 26.38
C LEU A 288 -14.45 -23.21 26.93
N LEU A 289 -15.29 -23.03 27.95
CA LEU A 289 -16.03 -24.09 28.64
C LEU A 289 -17.54 -23.82 28.65
N ASN A 290 -18.34 -24.89 28.81
CA ASN A 290 -19.72 -24.78 29.30
C ASN A 290 -19.78 -24.77 30.85
N PRO A 291 -20.92 -24.40 31.47
CA PRO A 291 -21.13 -24.44 32.93
C PRO A 291 -21.06 -25.83 33.61
N THR A 292 -20.53 -26.87 32.95
CA THR A 292 -20.14 -28.15 33.56
C THR A 292 -18.66 -28.50 33.37
N GLY A 293 -17.86 -27.58 32.83
CA GLY A 293 -16.41 -27.75 32.63
C GLY A 293 -16.03 -28.55 31.39
N HIS A 294 -16.96 -28.75 30.45
CA HIS A 294 -16.68 -29.37 29.16
C HIS A 294 -16.38 -28.28 28.13
N GLY A 295 -15.18 -28.33 27.54
CA GLY A 295 -14.73 -27.36 26.54
C GLY A 295 -14.84 -27.84 25.10
N VAL A 296 -14.39 -26.99 24.19
CA VAL A 296 -14.44 -27.18 22.73
C VAL A 296 -13.69 -28.46 22.30
N THR A 297 -14.23 -29.15 21.29
CA THR A 297 -13.69 -30.43 20.78
C THR A 297 -13.52 -30.39 19.26
N LEU A 298 -12.60 -31.18 18.71
CA LEU A 298 -12.36 -31.21 17.25
C LEU A 298 -13.42 -32.02 16.48
N ASP A 299 -14.13 -32.96 17.11
CA ASP A 299 -15.08 -33.81 16.40
C ASP A 299 -16.42 -33.13 16.13
N SER A 300 -16.81 -33.11 14.85
CA SER A 300 -18.05 -32.49 14.35
C SER A 300 -18.09 -30.96 14.51
N ASN A 301 -16.95 -30.29 14.42
CA ASN A 301 -16.82 -28.85 14.66
C ASN A 301 -16.36 -28.03 13.43
N GLY A 302 -16.52 -28.58 12.22
CA GLY A 302 -16.09 -27.97 10.97
C GLY A 302 -14.59 -28.10 10.71
N THR A 303 -13.99 -27.09 10.09
CA THR A 303 -12.54 -27.00 9.85
C THR A 303 -11.76 -26.93 11.17
N VAL A 304 -10.63 -27.64 11.20
CA VAL A 304 -9.70 -27.72 12.34
C VAL A 304 -8.25 -27.67 11.84
N ASP A 305 -7.35 -27.14 12.66
CA ASP A 305 -5.91 -27.15 12.42
C ASP A 305 -5.27 -28.33 13.17
N GLU A 306 -4.99 -29.43 12.47
CA GLU A 306 -4.31 -30.62 13.03
C GLU A 306 -2.86 -30.33 13.49
N GLY A 307 -2.31 -29.14 13.20
CA GLY A 307 -1.02 -28.68 13.70
C GLY A 307 -1.06 -28.02 15.07
N SER A 308 -2.20 -27.43 15.46
CA SER A 308 -2.40 -26.72 16.75
C SER A 308 -3.56 -27.24 17.61
N ASP A 309 -4.30 -28.25 17.16
CA ASP A 309 -5.51 -28.78 17.82
C ASP A 309 -6.53 -27.65 18.13
N GLU A 310 -6.69 -26.71 17.20
CA GLU A 310 -7.64 -25.60 17.23
C GLU A 310 -8.78 -25.80 16.22
N VAL A 311 -10.00 -25.36 16.57
CA VAL A 311 -11.06 -25.15 15.58
C VAL A 311 -10.77 -23.85 14.83
N LEU A 312 -10.79 -23.90 13.51
CA LEU A 312 -10.32 -22.83 12.63
C LEU A 312 -11.45 -22.33 11.73
N ARG A 313 -11.58 -21.01 11.57
CA ARG A 313 -12.36 -20.38 10.49
C ARG A 313 -11.49 -19.37 9.77
N ALA A 314 -11.22 -19.63 8.50
CA ALA A 314 -10.60 -18.66 7.60
C ALA A 314 -11.67 -17.87 6.85
N LEU A 315 -11.48 -16.56 6.72
CA LEU A 315 -12.33 -15.67 5.94
C LEU A 315 -11.49 -14.49 5.42
N ARG A 316 -12.08 -13.62 4.61
CA ARG A 316 -11.45 -12.36 4.23
C ARG A 316 -12.23 -11.16 4.74
N SER A 317 -11.52 -10.09 5.05
CA SER A 317 -12.15 -8.78 5.16
C SER A 317 -12.60 -8.28 3.78
N GLY A 318 -13.44 -7.26 3.78
CA GLY A 318 -13.62 -6.41 2.61
C GLY A 318 -12.31 -5.67 2.25
N GLY A 319 -12.19 -5.27 0.98
CA GLY A 319 -11.06 -4.50 0.45
C GLY A 319 -11.50 -3.34 -0.43
N PRO A 320 -10.54 -2.52 -0.92
CA PRO A 320 -10.85 -1.38 -1.79
C PRO A 320 -11.52 -1.85 -3.08
N TYR A 321 -12.57 -1.16 -3.53
CA TYR A 321 -13.38 -1.58 -4.68
C TYR A 321 -12.53 -1.83 -5.95
N ILE A 322 -11.47 -1.04 -6.15
CA ILE A 322 -10.55 -1.17 -7.30
C ILE A 322 -9.69 -2.45 -7.28
N LEU A 323 -9.48 -3.08 -6.12
CA LEU A 323 -8.68 -4.31 -5.96
C LEU A 323 -9.55 -5.56 -5.84
N THR A 324 -10.62 -5.51 -5.05
CA THR A 324 -11.46 -6.69 -4.73
C THR A 324 -12.84 -6.67 -5.37
N GLY A 325 -13.34 -5.50 -5.78
CA GLY A 325 -14.72 -5.31 -6.21
C GLY A 325 -15.75 -5.27 -5.07
N ASP A 326 -15.31 -5.19 -3.81
CA ASP A 326 -16.21 -5.02 -2.67
C ASP A 326 -16.79 -3.61 -2.63
N LEU A 327 -18.08 -3.48 -2.33
CA LEU A 327 -18.72 -2.19 -2.12
C LEU A 327 -18.14 -1.49 -0.88
N ASN A 328 -18.31 -0.17 -0.82
CA ASN A 328 -18.04 0.66 0.36
C ASN A 328 -16.60 0.50 0.90
N ASN A 329 -15.63 0.31 -0.01
CA ASN A 329 -14.22 -0.02 0.28
C ASN A 329 -14.00 -1.18 1.27
N GLY A 330 -14.98 -2.08 1.38
CA GLY A 330 -14.95 -3.22 2.28
C GLY A 330 -15.47 -2.96 3.70
N PHE A 331 -16.10 -1.82 3.96
CA PHE A 331 -16.84 -1.52 5.19
C PHE A 331 -18.34 -1.87 5.02
N MET A 332 -19.08 -1.87 6.14
CA MET A 332 -20.54 -1.93 6.07
C MET A 332 -21.07 -0.72 5.30
N GLU A 333 -22.26 -0.83 4.71
CA GLU A 333 -22.95 0.31 4.10
C GLU A 333 -23.23 1.40 5.12
N ASP A 334 -22.50 2.51 5.07
CA ASP A 334 -22.88 3.71 5.80
C ASP A 334 -23.91 4.55 5.03
N LEU A 335 -24.82 5.15 5.79
CA LEU A 335 -25.97 5.91 5.31
C LEU A 335 -26.01 7.32 5.91
N LEU A 336 -25.12 7.61 6.85
CA LEU A 336 -24.78 8.96 7.25
C LEU A 336 -23.65 9.47 6.36
N LEU A 337 -23.41 10.79 6.41
CA LEU A 337 -22.34 11.44 5.66
C LEU A 337 -21.43 12.14 6.67
N PRO A 338 -20.10 12.09 6.50
CA PRO A 338 -19.19 12.73 7.45
C PRO A 338 -19.43 14.23 7.56
N ALA A 339 -19.31 14.76 8.78
CA ALA A 339 -19.49 16.18 9.08
C ALA A 339 -18.28 16.71 9.84
N VAL A 340 -17.92 17.98 9.62
CA VAL A 340 -16.89 18.65 10.43
C VAL A 340 -17.45 18.94 11.83
N VAL A 341 -16.66 18.69 12.87
CA VAL A 341 -17.03 18.84 14.29
C VAL A 341 -16.19 19.92 14.94
N GLY A 342 -16.84 21.00 15.38
CA GLY A 342 -16.23 22.05 16.18
C GLY A 342 -15.99 21.58 17.61
N THR A 343 -14.98 22.15 18.28
CA THR A 343 -14.70 21.84 19.70
C THR A 343 -14.50 23.14 20.48
N GLN A 344 -15.48 23.51 21.28
CA GLN A 344 -15.53 24.78 21.99
C GLN A 344 -15.27 24.64 23.50
N PRO A 345 -14.39 25.46 24.10
CA PRO A 345 -14.19 25.45 25.55
C PRO A 345 -15.41 26.06 26.27
N VAL A 346 -16.02 25.27 27.16
CA VAL A 346 -17.19 25.64 27.94
C VAL A 346 -16.95 25.45 29.44
N SER A 347 -17.88 25.95 30.26
CA SER A 347 -17.92 25.72 31.70
C SER A 347 -19.36 25.41 32.12
N ILE A 348 -19.57 24.26 32.77
CA ILE A 348 -20.83 23.88 33.38
C ILE A 348 -20.95 24.63 34.72
N THR A 349 -22.04 25.36 34.91
CA THR A 349 -22.23 26.26 36.07
C THR A 349 -23.28 25.75 37.07
N THR A 350 -24.22 24.93 36.61
CA THR A 350 -25.23 24.24 37.43
C THR A 350 -25.48 22.84 36.86
N ILE A 351 -25.84 21.89 37.73
CA ILE A 351 -26.33 20.55 37.37
C ILE A 351 -27.52 20.24 38.30
N ALA A 352 -28.57 19.64 37.75
CA ALA A 352 -29.71 19.05 38.46
C ALA A 352 -30.28 17.88 37.65
N ASP A 353 -30.95 16.92 38.30
CA ASP A 353 -31.66 15.84 37.60
C ASP A 353 -32.85 16.40 36.80
N ASP A 354 -33.19 15.85 35.62
CA ASP A 354 -34.40 16.31 34.89
C ASP A 354 -35.68 15.82 35.60
N PRO A 355 -36.53 16.73 36.13
CA PRO A 355 -37.75 16.35 36.86
C PRO A 355 -38.86 15.76 35.97
N ASN A 356 -38.61 15.53 34.68
CA ASN A 356 -39.51 14.91 33.71
C ASN A 356 -39.03 13.52 33.28
N SER A 357 -37.80 13.11 33.60
CA SER A 357 -37.32 11.74 33.36
C SER A 357 -37.60 10.82 34.55
N LEU A 358 -37.42 9.52 34.33
CA LEU A 358 -37.36 8.47 35.36
C LEU A 358 -35.97 7.79 35.41
N ASP A 359 -35.09 8.20 34.49
CA ASP A 359 -33.69 7.76 34.37
C ASP A 359 -32.80 8.62 35.27
N ASP A 360 -31.84 8.04 35.99
CA ASP A 360 -30.90 8.78 36.85
C ASP A 360 -29.64 9.26 36.11
N LEU A 361 -29.58 9.04 34.79
CA LEU A 361 -28.60 9.57 33.84
C LEU A 361 -29.07 10.83 33.08
N ASP A 362 -30.32 11.28 33.25
CA ASP A 362 -30.87 12.46 32.58
C ASP A 362 -30.79 13.74 33.44
N PHE A 363 -30.17 14.79 32.90
CA PHE A 363 -29.81 16.02 33.63
C PHE A 363 -30.25 17.31 32.94
N ILE A 364 -30.37 18.37 33.73
CA ILE A 364 -30.51 19.76 33.30
C ILE A 364 -29.31 20.57 33.78
N VAL A 365 -28.68 21.34 32.89
CA VAL A 365 -27.50 22.16 33.17
C VAL A 365 -27.62 23.60 32.64
N ASP A 366 -26.91 24.54 33.26
CA ASP A 366 -26.62 25.86 32.71
C ASP A 366 -25.13 25.93 32.32
N LEU A 367 -24.83 26.22 31.05
CA LEU A 367 -23.46 26.27 30.52
C LEU A 367 -23.06 27.68 30.06
N THR A 368 -21.76 27.94 30.04
CA THR A 368 -21.19 29.17 29.48
C THR A 368 -20.00 28.86 28.57
N PHE A 369 -20.06 29.29 27.32
CA PHE A 369 -18.93 29.29 26.39
C PHE A 369 -17.87 30.29 26.84
N ALA A 370 -16.59 29.90 26.81
CA ALA A 370 -15.49 30.80 27.17
C ALA A 370 -15.28 31.92 26.13
N HIS A 371 -15.64 31.66 24.87
CA HIS A 371 -15.55 32.62 23.76
C HIS A 371 -16.93 32.83 23.11
N PRO A 372 -17.66 33.91 23.47
CA PRO A 372 -18.99 34.19 22.92
C PRO A 372 -19.06 34.42 21.39
N SER A 373 -17.92 34.56 20.72
CA SER A 373 -17.80 34.63 19.26
C SER A 373 -18.01 33.28 18.57
N CYS A 374 -17.68 32.17 19.24
CA CYS A 374 -17.87 30.80 18.76
C CYS A 374 -18.89 30.03 19.63
N ALA A 375 -19.81 30.75 20.26
CA ALA A 375 -20.89 30.14 21.01
C ALA A 375 -22.02 29.77 20.04
N GLN A 376 -22.30 28.47 19.90
CA GLN A 376 -23.41 27.95 19.10
C GLN A 376 -24.68 27.80 19.95
N THR A 377 -25.80 27.42 19.30
CA THR A 377 -27.05 27.05 19.98
C THR A 377 -27.16 25.53 20.02
N PRO A 378 -27.09 24.87 21.20
CA PRO A 378 -27.06 23.41 21.26
C PRO A 378 -28.31 22.75 20.66
N THR A 379 -28.07 21.75 19.83
CA THR A 379 -29.05 20.87 19.17
C THR A 379 -28.96 19.43 19.69
N VAL A 380 -29.97 18.61 19.40
CA VAL A 380 -29.94 17.17 19.73
C VAL A 380 -28.74 16.50 19.05
N GLY A 381 -27.99 15.69 19.80
CA GLY A 381 -26.79 14.98 19.31
C GLY A 381 -25.46 15.69 19.64
N ASP A 382 -25.46 16.98 19.95
CA ASP A 382 -24.27 17.69 20.43
C ASP A 382 -23.78 17.08 21.76
N VAL A 383 -22.47 17.05 22.00
CA VAL A 383 -21.86 16.36 23.16
C VAL A 383 -21.03 17.31 24.02
N ILE A 384 -21.23 17.23 25.34
CA ILE A 384 -20.35 17.81 26.35
C ILE A 384 -19.39 16.73 26.85
N ARG A 385 -18.09 17.03 26.77
CA ARG A 385 -16.99 16.14 27.17
C ARG A 385 -16.18 16.75 28.32
N GLN A 386 -15.95 15.94 29.34
CA GLN A 386 -15.10 16.22 30.50
C GLN A 386 -14.25 14.96 30.80
N PRO A 387 -13.17 15.05 31.61
CA PRO A 387 -12.35 13.87 31.92
C PRO A 387 -13.17 12.76 32.59
N GLY A 388 -13.34 11.63 31.90
CA GLY A 388 -14.16 10.49 32.35
C GLY A 388 -15.68 10.64 32.19
N ILE A 389 -16.16 11.73 31.59
CA ILE A 389 -17.58 12.10 31.52
C ILE A 389 -17.93 12.53 30.09
N PHE A 390 -18.92 11.88 29.48
CA PHE A 390 -19.50 12.28 28.20
C PHE A 390 -21.01 12.39 28.37
N ALA A 391 -21.63 13.48 27.89
CA ALA A 391 -23.06 13.69 27.96
C ALA A 391 -23.61 14.32 26.67
N GLU A 392 -24.67 13.74 26.12
CA GLU A 392 -25.33 14.14 24.87
C GLU A 392 -26.53 15.05 25.12
N VAL A 393 -26.74 16.04 24.26
CA VAL A 393 -27.91 16.91 24.28
C VAL A 393 -29.14 16.17 23.78
N THR A 394 -30.16 16.03 24.63
CA THR A 394 -31.39 15.28 24.30
C THR A 394 -32.54 16.16 23.80
N VAL A 395 -32.43 17.50 23.92
CA VAL A 395 -33.46 18.45 23.44
C VAL A 395 -32.81 19.74 22.95
N ASN A 396 -33.15 20.16 21.72
CA ASN A 396 -32.77 21.45 21.15
C ASN A 396 -32.97 22.62 22.12
N ALA A 397 -31.91 23.37 22.37
CA ALA A 397 -31.88 24.49 23.30
C ALA A 397 -32.59 25.74 22.77
N SER A 398 -32.82 26.71 23.66
CA SER A 398 -33.06 28.08 23.22
C SER A 398 -31.74 28.76 22.84
N PRO A 399 -31.71 29.68 21.85
CA PRO A 399 -30.50 30.38 21.47
C PRO A 399 -29.77 31.02 22.65
N HIS A 400 -28.45 30.80 22.69
CA HIS A 400 -27.52 31.36 23.66
C HIS A 400 -27.65 32.91 23.76
N ILE A 401 -27.47 33.44 24.97
CA ILE A 401 -27.48 34.90 25.21
C ILE A 401 -26.10 35.30 25.72
N GLY A 402 -25.29 35.91 24.85
CA GLY A 402 -23.94 36.35 25.18
C GLY A 402 -22.97 35.22 25.54
N GLY A 403 -23.19 34.02 25.00
CA GLY A 403 -22.41 32.82 25.31
C GLY A 403 -22.94 31.98 26.47
N VAL A 404 -24.09 32.33 27.07
CA VAL A 404 -24.73 31.52 28.13
C VAL A 404 -25.93 30.77 27.56
N VAL A 405 -26.04 29.47 27.85
CA VAL A 405 -27.22 28.63 27.62
C VAL A 405 -27.77 28.20 28.99
N THR A 406 -29.09 28.18 29.15
CA THR A 406 -29.73 27.80 30.42
C THR A 406 -30.80 26.75 30.20
N PHE A 407 -30.98 25.87 31.19
CA PHE A 407 -31.87 24.71 31.11
C PHE A 407 -31.58 23.77 29.92
N LEU A 408 -30.29 23.58 29.56
CA LEU A 408 -29.90 22.57 28.58
C LEU A 408 -30.17 21.18 29.15
N ARG A 409 -30.73 20.29 28.33
CA ARG A 409 -31.00 18.89 28.70
C ARG A 409 -29.92 17.97 28.17
N LEU A 410 -29.43 17.10 29.04
CA LEU A 410 -28.37 16.14 28.75
C LEU A 410 -28.77 14.73 29.18
N ARG A 411 -28.19 13.72 28.51
CA ARG A 411 -28.10 12.34 28.97
C ARG A 411 -26.65 11.95 29.13
N LEU A 412 -26.28 11.33 30.25
CA LEU A 412 -24.93 10.83 30.49
C LEU A 412 -24.70 9.55 29.65
N LEU A 413 -23.66 9.56 28.83
CA LEU A 413 -23.22 8.41 27.99
C LEU A 413 -22.01 7.68 28.58
N LEU A 414 -21.14 8.38 29.32
CA LEU A 414 -20.04 7.78 30.10
C LEU A 414 -19.89 8.50 31.44
N GLY A 415 -19.59 7.72 32.48
CA GLY A 415 -19.50 8.17 33.88
C GLY A 415 -20.65 7.61 34.72
N THR A 416 -20.74 8.03 36.00
CA THR A 416 -21.91 7.72 36.85
C THR A 416 -22.70 8.97 37.20
N GLY A 417 -24.02 8.86 37.38
CA GLY A 417 -24.87 10.01 37.72
C GLY A 417 -24.45 10.73 39.01
N ASP A 418 -23.98 9.99 40.01
CA ASP A 418 -23.43 10.57 41.25
C ASP A 418 -22.09 11.30 41.01
N GLU A 419 -21.22 10.77 40.16
CA GLU A 419 -19.95 11.41 39.81
C GLU A 419 -20.16 12.70 39.01
N PHE A 420 -21.12 12.74 38.08
CA PHE A 420 -21.49 13.94 37.34
C PHE A 420 -22.14 14.99 38.27
N ARG A 421 -23.02 14.57 39.19
CA ARG A 421 -23.60 15.45 40.23
C ARG A 421 -22.53 16.09 41.13
N ASP A 422 -21.56 15.32 41.61
CA ASP A 422 -20.54 15.79 42.55
C ASP A 422 -19.37 16.55 41.88
N ASN A 423 -19.01 16.22 40.62
CA ASN A 423 -17.78 16.71 39.97
C ASN A 423 -17.95 17.41 38.62
N GLY A 424 -19.11 17.30 37.95
CA GLY A 424 -19.32 17.85 36.60
C GLY A 424 -19.33 19.38 36.52
N VAL A 425 -19.57 20.10 37.64
CA VAL A 425 -19.53 21.57 37.67
C VAL A 425 -18.10 22.08 37.53
N GLY A 426 -17.72 22.44 36.31
CA GLY A 426 -16.35 22.85 35.97
C GLY A 426 -16.15 23.07 34.47
N PRO A 427 -14.90 23.25 34.02
CA PRO A 427 -14.58 23.37 32.60
C PRO A 427 -14.88 22.06 31.84
N GLY A 428 -15.15 22.18 30.55
CA GLY A 428 -15.36 21.07 29.63
C GLY A 428 -15.20 21.50 28.17
N GLN A 429 -15.42 20.57 27.27
CA GLN A 429 -15.52 20.81 25.83
C GLN A 429 -16.98 20.61 25.40
N PHE A 430 -17.45 21.43 24.47
CA PHE A 430 -18.71 21.26 23.74
C PHE A 430 -18.36 20.93 22.29
N LEU A 431 -18.91 19.82 21.78
CA LEU A 431 -18.65 19.28 20.46
C LEU A 431 -19.96 19.26 19.66
N SER A 432 -19.91 19.82 18.46
CA SER A 432 -21.08 20.14 17.63
C SER A 432 -20.70 20.10 16.15
N THR A 433 -21.63 19.68 15.29
CA THR A 433 -21.41 19.61 13.83
C THR A 433 -21.52 20.98 13.16
N PHE A 434 -20.85 21.13 12.01
CA PHE A 434 -20.94 22.32 11.15
C PHE A 434 -22.17 22.25 10.23
N ASP A 435 -23.08 23.23 10.35
CA ASP A 435 -24.20 23.44 9.42
C ASP A 435 -23.92 24.67 8.53
N SER A 436 -23.76 24.49 7.22
CA SER A 436 -23.37 25.59 6.31
C SER A 436 -24.44 26.69 6.15
N ALA A 437 -25.68 26.45 6.57
CA ALA A 437 -26.77 27.42 6.57
C ALA A 437 -26.92 28.17 7.91
N VAL A 438 -26.36 27.64 9.01
CA VAL A 438 -26.43 28.22 10.36
C VAL A 438 -25.11 28.87 10.78
N ASP A 439 -23.97 28.22 10.53
CA ASP A 439 -22.63 28.60 11.02
C ASP A 439 -21.81 29.42 10.01
N ALA A 440 -22.42 29.90 8.92
CA ALA A 440 -21.76 30.72 7.91
C ALA A 440 -21.19 32.03 8.50
N GLY A 441 -19.89 32.26 8.33
CA GLY A 441 -19.11 33.30 9.00
C GLY A 441 -18.56 32.90 10.37
N SER A 442 -18.64 31.62 10.76
CA SER A 442 -18.05 31.03 11.97
C SER A 442 -17.21 29.78 11.66
N GLU A 443 -16.81 29.58 10.40
CA GLU A 443 -15.91 28.52 9.93
C GLU A 443 -14.60 28.43 10.75
N PRO A 444 -13.97 29.55 11.20
CA PRO A 444 -12.78 29.49 12.06
C PRO A 444 -13.02 28.88 13.45
N CYS A 445 -14.26 28.74 13.89
CA CYS A 445 -14.62 28.05 15.13
C CYS A 445 -14.54 26.51 15.01
N PHE A 446 -14.40 25.98 13.78
CA PHE A 446 -14.32 24.55 13.47
C PHE A 446 -12.88 24.08 13.15
N VAL A 447 -11.92 25.01 13.15
CA VAL A 447 -10.49 24.72 13.00
C VAL A 447 -9.81 24.92 14.35
N SER A 448 -9.19 23.87 14.88
CA SER A 448 -8.34 23.96 16.07
C SER A 448 -6.96 24.48 15.67
N ILE A 449 -6.49 25.55 16.31
CA ILE A 449 -5.19 26.17 16.03
C ILE A 449 -4.26 25.97 17.23
N SER A 450 -3.11 25.35 17.01
CA SER A 450 -2.12 25.01 18.04
C SER A 450 -0.73 25.52 17.65
N PRO A 451 -0.04 26.36 18.46
CA PRO A 451 -0.47 26.91 19.75
C PRO A 451 -1.70 27.83 19.65
N THR A 452 -2.46 27.91 20.74
CA THR A 452 -3.69 28.73 20.81
C THR A 452 -3.42 30.19 20.42
N PRO A 453 -4.20 30.78 19.49
CA PRO A 453 -4.00 32.16 19.03
C PRO A 453 -4.16 33.22 20.13
N GLY A 454 -3.50 34.36 19.96
CA GLY A 454 -3.57 35.48 20.91
C GLY A 454 -4.97 36.09 21.05
N VAL A 455 -5.79 36.00 19.99
CA VAL A 455 -7.22 36.38 19.98
C VAL A 455 -8.03 35.28 19.30
N PHE A 456 -8.82 34.55 20.08
CA PHE A 456 -9.63 33.42 19.62
C PHE A 456 -10.81 33.88 18.73
N PRO A 457 -11.12 33.18 17.61
CA PRO A 457 -10.56 31.88 17.21
C PRO A 457 -9.26 31.92 16.39
N ASN A 458 -9.00 33.01 15.65
CA ASN A 458 -8.11 32.98 14.48
C ASN A 458 -7.23 34.24 14.28
N GLU A 459 -7.17 35.15 15.25
CA GLU A 459 -6.32 36.35 15.22
C GLU A 459 -5.08 36.16 16.11
N GLN A 460 -3.95 36.76 15.70
CA GLN A 460 -2.65 36.64 16.38
C GLN A 460 -2.17 35.17 16.45
N VAL A 461 -2.13 34.52 15.29
CA VAL A 461 -1.64 33.15 15.11
C VAL A 461 -0.10 33.12 15.09
N SER A 462 0.48 32.09 15.71
CA SER A 462 1.94 31.88 15.76
C SER A 462 2.50 31.41 14.41
N THR A 463 3.73 31.79 14.06
CA THR A 463 4.43 31.24 12.87
C THR A 463 4.64 29.72 12.97
N ALA A 464 4.68 29.16 14.18
CA ALA A 464 4.75 27.71 14.42
C ALA A 464 3.37 27.03 14.56
N ALA A 465 2.30 27.60 13.99
CA ALA A 465 0.96 27.04 14.11
C ALA A 465 0.73 25.79 13.26
N GLN A 466 0.00 24.85 13.84
CA GLN A 466 -0.59 23.66 13.24
C GLN A 466 -2.11 23.81 13.27
N LEU A 467 -2.78 23.26 12.26
CA LEU A 467 -4.22 23.44 12.04
C LEU A 467 -4.90 22.07 12.01
N SER A 468 -5.79 21.80 12.96
CA SER A 468 -6.50 20.53 13.07
C SER A 468 -7.99 20.69 12.75
N ILE A 469 -8.52 19.79 11.92
CA ILE A 469 -9.95 19.64 11.63
C ILE A 469 -10.40 18.30 12.20
N ARG A 470 -11.51 18.31 12.94
CA ARG A 470 -12.15 17.10 13.48
C ARG A 470 -13.41 16.77 12.69
N PHE A 471 -13.70 15.49 12.54
CA PHE A 471 -14.84 14.93 11.83
C PHE A 471 -15.72 14.11 12.79
N SER A 472 -16.97 13.85 12.36
CA SER A 472 -17.93 13.03 13.08
C SER A 472 -17.48 11.58 13.26
N GLU A 473 -16.70 11.09 12.31
CA GLU A 473 -16.39 9.68 12.11
C GLU A 473 -14.98 9.47 11.53
N PRO A 474 -14.52 8.21 11.41
CA PRO A 474 -13.21 7.89 10.85
C PRO A 474 -13.16 8.19 9.34
N MET A 475 -12.28 9.10 8.93
CA MET A 475 -12.05 9.42 7.52
C MET A 475 -11.00 8.50 6.89
N ASP A 476 -11.05 8.30 5.56
CA ASP A 476 -9.97 7.64 4.84
C ASP A 476 -8.75 8.57 4.79
N PRO A 477 -7.61 8.21 5.41
CA PRO A 477 -6.42 9.07 5.42
C PRO A 477 -5.79 9.24 4.04
N THR A 478 -6.07 8.36 3.08
CA THR A 478 -5.64 8.51 1.69
C THR A 478 -6.47 9.55 0.91
N SER A 479 -7.62 9.97 1.47
CA SER A 479 -8.44 11.07 0.96
C SER A 479 -8.12 12.44 1.60
N LEU A 480 -7.18 12.49 2.55
CA LEU A 480 -6.83 13.68 3.33
C LEU A 480 -5.36 14.08 3.14
N THR A 481 -5.07 14.66 1.98
CA THR A 481 -3.74 15.08 1.55
C THR A 481 -3.48 16.57 1.81
N ALA A 482 -2.21 16.97 1.90
CA ALA A 482 -1.78 18.33 2.21
C ALA A 482 -1.95 19.31 1.04
N PHE A 483 -1.96 18.81 -0.20
CA PHE A 483 -2.01 19.65 -1.39
C PHE A 483 -3.31 19.55 -2.19
N ASP A 484 -4.09 18.47 -2.06
CA ASP A 484 -5.32 18.31 -2.84
C ASP A 484 -6.60 18.58 -2.02
N THR A 485 -6.66 18.13 -0.75
CA THR A 485 -7.93 18.15 0.01
C THR A 485 -7.92 18.95 1.30
N MET A 486 -6.82 19.00 2.05
CA MET A 486 -6.67 19.81 3.28
C MET A 486 -5.51 20.81 3.10
N MET A 487 -5.76 21.81 2.24
CA MET A 487 -4.75 22.76 1.78
C MET A 487 -4.58 23.94 2.74
N VAL A 488 -3.37 24.50 2.83
CA VAL A 488 -3.10 25.80 3.45
C VAL A 488 -2.39 26.72 2.46
N THR A 489 -2.93 27.92 2.23
CA THR A 489 -2.47 28.84 1.17
C THR A 489 -2.32 30.29 1.66
N ARG A 490 -1.47 31.05 0.96
CA ARG A 490 -1.21 32.49 1.13
C ARG A 490 -2.21 33.40 0.41
N THR A 491 -3.02 32.85 -0.49
CA THR A 491 -4.12 33.52 -1.21
C THR A 491 -5.38 32.66 -1.19
N ASN A 492 -6.54 33.28 -1.33
CA ASN A 492 -7.85 32.61 -1.42
C ASN A 492 -8.39 32.49 -2.86
N THR A 493 -7.75 33.15 -3.82
CA THR A 493 -8.13 33.14 -5.25
C THR A 493 -6.90 33.11 -6.13
N ASP A 494 -7.01 32.47 -7.30
CA ASP A 494 -5.95 32.36 -8.30
C ASP A 494 -4.63 31.81 -7.71
N ILE A 495 -4.75 30.73 -6.92
CA ILE A 495 -3.69 30.09 -6.14
C ILE A 495 -2.61 29.52 -7.08
N GLY A 496 -1.43 30.14 -7.09
CA GLY A 496 -0.28 29.66 -7.85
C GLY A 496 0.55 28.63 -7.09
N VAL A 497 1.47 27.96 -7.79
CA VAL A 497 2.36 26.93 -7.23
C VAL A 497 3.23 27.38 -6.05
N GLU A 498 3.42 28.69 -5.82
CA GLU A 498 4.17 29.24 -4.67
C GLU A 498 3.26 29.73 -3.51
N ASP A 499 1.95 29.79 -3.71
CA ASP A 499 1.00 30.23 -2.68
C ASP A 499 0.70 29.14 -1.65
N TYR A 500 0.89 27.87 -2.01
CA TYR A 500 0.76 26.74 -1.09
C TYR A 500 1.84 26.80 0.02
N VAL A 501 1.42 26.57 1.25
CA VAL A 501 2.32 26.24 2.36
C VAL A 501 2.74 24.78 2.19
N VAL A 502 4.04 24.49 2.19
CA VAL A 502 4.51 23.10 2.18
C VAL A 502 4.30 22.52 3.58
N GLY A 503 3.55 21.43 3.66
CA GLY A 503 3.21 20.76 4.90
C GLY A 503 2.97 19.27 4.70
N GLN A 504 2.50 18.62 5.76
CA GLN A 504 2.02 17.24 5.77
C GLN A 504 0.75 17.17 6.61
N VAL A 505 -0.19 16.33 6.22
CA VAL A 505 -1.36 15.99 7.05
C VAL A 505 -1.03 14.76 7.89
N MET A 506 -1.27 14.84 9.20
CA MET A 506 -1.21 13.67 10.09
C MET A 506 -2.59 13.38 10.68
N SER A 507 -2.99 12.11 10.66
CA SER A 507 -4.22 11.65 11.30
C SER A 507 -4.02 11.31 12.78
N SER A 508 -5.08 11.42 13.56
CA SER A 508 -5.23 10.80 14.87
C SER A 508 -5.37 9.27 14.77
N SER A 509 -5.28 8.57 15.91
CA SER A 509 -5.45 7.11 15.97
C SER A 509 -6.90 6.63 15.82
N ASP A 510 -7.88 7.50 16.09
CA ASP A 510 -9.30 7.25 15.81
C ASP A 510 -9.71 7.64 14.37
N LEU A 511 -8.76 8.17 13.58
CA LEU A 511 -8.97 8.78 12.26
C LEU A 511 -10.11 9.82 12.23
N LYS A 512 -10.48 10.41 13.37
CA LYS A 512 -11.48 11.49 13.43
C LYS A 512 -10.87 12.89 13.37
N GLU A 513 -9.55 13.05 13.50
CA GLU A 513 -8.91 14.37 13.57
C GLU A 513 -7.63 14.40 12.74
N PHE A 514 -7.54 15.37 11.84
CA PHE A 514 -6.44 15.52 10.88
C PHE A 514 -5.79 16.87 11.09
N THR A 515 -4.46 16.87 11.17
CA THR A 515 -3.67 18.06 11.48
C THR A 515 -2.72 18.36 10.34
N PHE A 516 -2.88 19.52 9.70
CA PHE A 516 -1.90 20.08 8.78
C PHE A 516 -0.73 20.65 9.59
N ILE A 517 0.47 20.16 9.30
CA ILE A 517 1.73 20.59 9.91
C ILE A 517 2.62 21.20 8.83
N PRO A 518 2.89 22.52 8.85
CA PRO A 518 3.88 23.15 7.98
C PRO A 518 5.29 22.56 8.21
N VAL A 519 6.05 22.28 7.14
CA VAL A 519 7.44 21.78 7.27
C VAL A 519 8.43 22.88 7.67
N LEU A 520 8.06 24.14 7.45
CA LEU A 520 8.73 25.35 7.91
C LEU A 520 7.70 26.26 8.61
N PRO A 521 8.11 27.11 9.56
CA PRO A 521 7.22 28.13 10.14
C PRO A 521 6.56 28.97 9.06
N LEU A 522 5.29 29.36 9.26
CA LEU A 522 4.56 30.21 8.33
C LEU A 522 5.30 31.52 8.09
N SER A 523 5.60 31.82 6.81
CA SER A 523 6.29 33.03 6.36
C SER A 523 5.63 34.31 6.92
N HIS A 524 6.42 35.19 7.54
CA HIS A 524 5.94 36.41 8.20
C HIS A 524 6.98 37.53 8.15
N THR A 525 6.53 38.79 8.07
CA THR A 525 7.37 39.98 8.23
C THR A 525 6.97 40.74 9.50
N LEU A 526 7.86 40.80 10.50
CA LEU A 526 7.67 41.53 11.77
C LEU A 526 7.01 42.91 11.56
N GLY A 527 5.82 43.09 12.13
CA GLY A 527 5.02 44.30 12.01
C GLY A 527 3.99 44.30 10.87
N GLY A 528 3.95 43.25 10.05
CA GLY A 528 2.86 42.87 9.14
C GLY A 528 1.70 42.20 9.87
N GLU A 529 0.62 41.97 9.14
CA GLU A 529 -0.61 41.28 9.54
C GLU A 529 -1.05 40.46 8.32
N GLU A 530 -0.35 39.36 8.05
CA GLU A 530 -0.60 38.47 6.91
C GLU A 530 -1.78 37.52 7.18
N ASP A 531 -2.64 37.33 6.17
CA ASP A 531 -3.75 36.38 6.20
C ASP A 531 -3.35 35.07 5.50
N TYR A 532 -3.76 33.95 6.06
CA TYR A 532 -3.64 32.60 5.50
C TYR A 532 -5.01 31.92 5.46
N PHE A 533 -5.15 30.97 4.54
CA PHE A 533 -6.42 30.27 4.30
C PHE A 533 -6.21 28.77 4.42
N ILE A 534 -6.96 28.12 5.31
CA ILE A 534 -7.12 26.66 5.28
C ILE A 534 -8.37 26.32 4.48
N THR A 535 -8.21 25.48 3.47
CA THR A 535 -9.25 25.11 2.51
C THR A 535 -9.50 23.61 2.60
N LEU A 536 -10.76 23.22 2.78
CA LEU A 536 -11.18 21.82 2.80
C LEU A 536 -11.97 21.54 1.53
N ALA A 537 -11.47 20.63 0.69
CA ALA A 537 -12.13 20.26 -0.56
C ALA A 537 -13.50 19.59 -0.31
N SER A 538 -14.35 19.56 -1.32
CA SER A 538 -15.74 19.09 -1.21
C SER A 538 -16.26 18.51 -2.53
N GLY A 539 -17.31 17.69 -2.45
CA GLY A 539 -17.79 16.92 -3.59
C GLY A 539 -16.88 15.73 -3.90
N GLN A 540 -16.91 15.28 -5.16
CA GLN A 540 -16.16 14.10 -5.66
C GLN A 540 -14.62 14.15 -5.49
N TYR A 541 -14.06 15.33 -5.19
CA TYR A 541 -12.63 15.55 -4.92
C TYR A 541 -12.38 16.02 -3.48
N GLY A 542 -13.40 15.94 -2.61
CA GLY A 542 -13.27 16.16 -1.17
C GLY A 542 -12.75 14.91 -0.44
N PRO A 543 -12.49 15.04 0.87
CA PRO A 543 -12.17 13.89 1.71
C PRO A 543 -13.43 13.03 1.92
N THR A 544 -13.22 11.73 2.14
CA THR A 544 -14.30 10.76 2.36
C THR A 544 -14.17 10.04 3.70
N ASP A 545 -15.28 9.50 4.20
CA ASP A 545 -15.23 8.48 5.26
C ASP A 545 -14.49 7.22 4.77
N LEU A 546 -14.30 6.25 5.67
CA LEU A 546 -13.72 4.95 5.34
C LEU A 546 -14.56 4.12 4.31
N ALA A 547 -15.87 4.37 4.19
CA ALA A 547 -16.76 3.69 3.25
C ALA A 547 -16.70 4.30 1.83
N GLY A 548 -16.27 5.56 1.69
CA GLY A 548 -16.23 6.33 0.45
C GLY A 548 -17.32 7.41 0.30
N ASN A 549 -18.00 7.82 1.38
CA ASN A 549 -19.00 8.89 1.37
C ASN A 549 -18.35 10.30 1.45
N GLU A 550 -18.91 11.26 0.71
CA GLU A 550 -18.51 12.67 0.73
C GLU A 550 -19.07 13.42 1.95
N LEU A 551 -18.45 14.55 2.34
CA LEU A 551 -18.91 15.39 3.45
C LEU A 551 -20.36 15.91 3.28
N THR A 552 -21.14 15.90 4.36
CA THR A 552 -22.50 16.47 4.46
C THR A 552 -22.53 17.93 4.03
N ASP A 553 -21.63 18.73 4.61
CA ASP A 553 -21.58 20.18 4.49
C ASP A 553 -20.13 20.63 4.30
N ALA A 554 -19.92 21.52 3.32
CA ALA A 554 -18.60 21.98 2.94
C ALA A 554 -18.15 23.15 3.81
N LEU A 555 -17.26 22.90 4.78
CA LEU A 555 -16.52 23.97 5.49
C LEU A 555 -15.85 24.95 4.51
N THR A 556 -15.46 24.45 3.33
CA THR A 556 -14.93 25.18 2.17
C THR A 556 -13.62 25.90 2.48
N GLN A 557 -13.63 27.00 3.24
CA GLN A 557 -12.43 27.76 3.57
C GLN A 557 -12.59 28.55 4.88
N SER A 558 -11.54 28.55 5.69
CA SER A 558 -11.40 29.37 6.91
C SER A 558 -10.13 30.23 6.83
N THR A 559 -10.22 31.50 7.25
CA THR A 559 -9.10 32.45 7.25
C THR A 559 -8.50 32.57 8.66
N PHE A 560 -7.19 32.79 8.77
CA PHE A 560 -6.53 33.16 10.01
C PHE A 560 -5.39 34.17 9.79
N THR A 561 -5.13 35.03 10.79
CA THR A 561 -4.22 36.19 10.65
C THR A 561 -3.05 36.10 11.62
N MET A 562 -1.84 36.31 11.12
CA MET A 562 -0.58 36.17 11.88
C MET A 562 -0.42 37.19 13.01
N ASP A 563 0.29 36.80 14.09
CA ASP A 563 0.69 37.74 15.15
C ASP A 563 1.74 38.73 14.65
N ARG A 564 1.34 39.99 14.55
CA ARG A 564 2.16 41.15 14.22
C ARG A 564 3.46 41.30 15.03
N VAL A 565 3.54 40.74 16.25
CA VAL A 565 4.75 40.80 17.08
C VAL A 565 5.60 39.53 17.05
N ALA A 566 5.26 38.56 16.18
CA ALA A 566 6.11 37.42 15.86
C ALA A 566 7.45 37.83 15.21
N ALA A 567 8.42 36.93 15.21
CA ALA A 567 9.68 37.14 14.49
C ALA A 567 9.45 36.96 12.98
N SER A 568 10.19 37.72 12.15
CA SER A 568 10.16 37.49 10.71
C SER A 568 10.69 36.10 10.37
N GLU A 569 9.98 35.38 9.53
CA GLU A 569 10.36 34.06 9.01
C GLU A 569 10.57 34.18 7.49
N SER A 570 11.83 34.06 7.04
CA SER A 570 12.23 34.22 5.63
C SER A 570 12.26 32.85 4.96
N ASN A 571 11.11 32.42 4.43
CA ASN A 571 10.96 31.15 3.76
C ASN A 571 9.91 31.17 2.65
N GLY A 572 9.90 30.11 1.86
CA GLY A 572 8.88 29.84 0.85
C GLY A 572 8.84 28.36 0.49
N GLY A 573 8.06 28.05 -0.52
CA GLY A 573 8.01 26.72 -1.11
C GLY A 573 7.31 26.76 -2.46
N ARG A 574 7.35 25.63 -3.15
CA ARG A 574 6.69 25.43 -4.43
C ARG A 574 6.08 24.03 -4.47
N VAL A 575 4.82 23.94 -4.90
CA VAL A 575 4.05 22.70 -5.04
C VAL A 575 3.62 22.56 -6.48
N LEU A 576 4.02 21.48 -7.16
CA LEU A 576 3.40 21.04 -8.40
C LEU A 576 2.29 20.04 -8.03
N ARG A 577 1.12 20.17 -8.67
CA ARG A 577 -0.08 19.35 -8.42
C ARG A 577 -0.56 18.58 -9.66
N PHE A 578 0.05 18.81 -10.82
CA PHE A 578 -0.28 18.13 -12.08
C PHE A 578 -1.77 18.23 -12.48
N SER A 579 -2.42 19.30 -12.02
CA SER A 579 -3.81 19.68 -12.32
C SER A 579 -3.98 20.20 -13.75
N SER A 580 -2.90 20.75 -14.31
CA SER A 580 -2.75 21.10 -15.73
C SER A 580 -1.40 20.59 -16.28
N ASP A 581 -1.18 20.82 -17.58
CA ASP A 581 0.12 20.70 -18.22
C ASP A 581 0.94 22.01 -18.24
N ASP A 582 0.51 23.05 -17.51
CA ASP A 582 1.10 24.40 -17.45
C ASP A 582 0.63 25.06 -16.13
N GLU A 583 1.38 24.84 -15.05
CA GLU A 583 0.99 25.22 -13.66
C GLU A 583 1.71 26.48 -13.13
N ALA A 584 2.85 26.86 -13.69
CA ALA A 584 3.75 27.86 -13.12
C ALA A 584 3.96 29.08 -14.04
N GLU A 585 3.68 30.27 -13.51
CA GLU A 585 3.91 31.52 -14.23
C GLU A 585 5.37 31.66 -14.74
N PRO A 586 5.59 32.04 -16.02
CA PRO A 586 4.61 32.57 -16.96
C PRO A 586 3.77 31.48 -17.66
N ILE A 587 2.44 31.55 -17.56
CA ILE A 587 1.51 30.61 -18.23
C ILE A 587 1.46 30.88 -19.75
N GLY A 588 1.14 29.86 -20.57
CA GLY A 588 0.84 30.01 -22.00
C GLY A 588 -0.51 30.70 -22.28
N ASP A 589 -0.61 31.46 -23.38
CA ASP A 589 -1.88 32.06 -23.84
C ASP A 589 -2.32 31.42 -25.19
N PRO A 590 -3.23 30.43 -25.17
CA PRO A 590 -3.75 29.79 -26.39
C PRO A 590 -4.57 30.72 -27.29
N ASP A 591 -5.19 31.78 -26.75
CA ASP A 591 -5.97 32.76 -27.52
C ASP A 591 -5.05 33.78 -28.23
N ALA A 592 -3.86 34.06 -27.66
CA ALA A 592 -2.77 34.73 -28.37
C ALA A 592 -2.05 33.80 -29.38
N GLY A 593 -2.18 32.49 -29.21
CA GLY A 593 -1.51 31.47 -30.01
C GLY A 593 -0.09 31.14 -29.55
N GLU A 594 0.18 31.26 -28.24
CA GLU A 594 1.35 30.67 -27.60
C GLU A 594 1.05 29.21 -27.20
N ASP A 595 2.03 28.31 -27.36
CA ASP A 595 1.94 26.93 -26.88
C ASP A 595 2.08 26.89 -25.33
N PRO A 596 1.49 25.90 -24.63
CA PRO A 596 1.64 25.72 -23.19
C PRO A 596 3.10 25.66 -22.72
N LYS A 597 3.35 26.18 -21.51
CA LYS A 597 4.68 26.43 -20.93
C LYS A 597 5.18 25.37 -19.95
N THR A 598 4.55 24.20 -19.99
CA THR A 598 4.89 22.91 -19.36
C THR A 598 6.13 22.87 -18.47
N GLU A 599 5.95 22.64 -17.17
CA GLU A 599 7.04 22.50 -16.20
C GLU A 599 7.83 21.20 -16.40
N LEU A 600 7.21 20.17 -17.00
CA LEU A 600 7.72 18.80 -17.02
C LEU A 600 8.08 18.31 -18.43
N ARG A 601 9.20 17.59 -18.55
CA ARG A 601 9.59 16.92 -19.78
C ARG A 601 10.22 15.55 -19.54
N GLY A 602 9.72 14.54 -20.24
CA GLY A 602 10.32 13.21 -20.27
C GLY A 602 9.32 12.11 -20.59
N GLN A 603 9.44 10.99 -19.88
CA GLN A 603 8.77 9.72 -20.15
C GLN A 603 7.58 9.50 -19.21
N PHE A 604 6.55 10.32 -19.30
CA PHE A 604 5.39 10.24 -18.41
C PHE A 604 4.08 10.49 -19.14
N LEU A 605 2.98 10.30 -18.43
CA LEU A 605 1.60 10.47 -18.86
C LEU A 605 0.89 11.33 -17.81
N TYR A 606 0.26 12.43 -18.25
CA TYR A 606 -0.69 13.17 -17.42
C TYR A 606 -2.04 12.43 -17.36
N ASP A 607 -2.67 12.45 -16.19
CA ASP A 607 -4.03 12.00 -15.94
C ASP A 607 -4.81 13.15 -15.27
N LEU A 608 -5.04 14.22 -16.04
CA LEU A 608 -5.65 15.49 -15.59
C LEU A 608 -7.10 15.36 -15.07
N THR A 609 -7.69 14.16 -15.06
CA THR A 609 -8.99 13.88 -14.42
C THR A 609 -8.84 13.40 -12.97
N ARG A 610 -7.62 12.96 -12.61
CA ARG A 610 -7.19 12.60 -11.25
C ARG A 610 -6.15 13.57 -10.66
N GLU A 611 -5.69 14.56 -11.44
CA GLU A 611 -4.60 15.47 -11.07
C GLU A 611 -3.32 14.70 -10.69
N VAL A 612 -2.92 13.70 -11.51
CA VAL A 612 -1.69 12.91 -11.29
C VAL A 612 -0.82 12.76 -12.54
N ILE A 613 0.48 12.57 -12.32
CA ILE A 613 1.42 12.03 -13.33
C ILE A 613 1.75 10.55 -13.07
N LYS A 614 1.88 9.80 -14.17
CA LYS A 614 2.18 8.37 -14.22
C LYS A 614 3.35 8.07 -15.15
N PRO A 615 4.16 7.02 -14.90
CA PRO A 615 5.19 6.59 -15.84
C PRO A 615 4.60 5.95 -17.10
N ARG A 616 5.47 5.63 -18.06
CA ARG A 616 5.14 4.69 -19.15
C ARG A 616 4.73 3.33 -18.53
N PRO A 617 3.65 2.69 -19.00
CA PRO A 617 3.17 1.42 -18.43
C PRO A 617 4.14 0.27 -18.66
N VAL A 618 4.16 -0.69 -17.71
CA VAL A 618 5.02 -1.87 -17.76
C VAL A 618 4.73 -2.71 -19.00
N THR A 619 5.65 -2.66 -19.96
CA THR A 619 5.49 -3.26 -21.29
C THR A 619 6.75 -4.02 -21.70
N ARG A 620 6.56 -5.27 -22.13
CA ARG A 620 7.64 -6.17 -22.57
C ARG A 620 7.67 -6.29 -24.10
N PHE A 621 8.84 -6.15 -24.69
CA PHE A 621 9.04 -6.19 -26.15
C PHE A 621 10.43 -6.70 -26.54
N ALA A 622 10.66 -6.92 -27.84
CA ALA A 622 11.88 -7.57 -28.35
C ALA A 622 12.68 -6.65 -29.29
N GLY A 623 13.92 -6.33 -28.93
CA GLY A 623 14.89 -5.72 -29.83
C GLY A 623 15.60 -6.81 -30.64
N THR A 624 15.19 -7.04 -31.89
CA THR A 624 15.74 -8.14 -32.71
C THR A 624 16.91 -7.67 -33.56
N ALA A 625 18.11 -8.15 -33.27
CA ALA A 625 19.36 -7.82 -33.94
C ALA A 625 19.68 -8.86 -35.04
N ASP A 626 18.88 -8.86 -36.12
CA ASP A 626 19.02 -9.81 -37.23
C ASP A 626 18.99 -9.16 -38.62
N ARG A 627 19.21 -9.98 -39.66
CA ARG A 627 19.34 -9.54 -41.05
C ARG A 627 18.03 -9.12 -41.73
N THR A 628 16.92 -9.10 -41.01
CA THR A 628 15.68 -8.44 -41.46
C THR A 628 15.69 -6.94 -41.15
N GLN A 629 16.50 -6.51 -40.17
CA GLN A 629 16.71 -5.09 -39.89
C GLN A 629 17.62 -4.44 -40.95
N PRO A 630 17.44 -3.14 -41.26
CA PRO A 630 18.10 -2.52 -42.42
C PRO A 630 19.64 -2.61 -42.39
N VAL A 631 20.27 -2.26 -41.25
CA VAL A 631 21.73 -2.18 -41.14
C VAL A 631 22.37 -3.58 -41.09
N PRO A 632 21.96 -4.53 -40.22
CA PRO A 632 22.50 -5.90 -40.25
C PRO A 632 22.18 -6.66 -41.54
N GLY A 633 21.08 -6.32 -42.24
CA GLY A 633 20.71 -6.87 -43.55
C GLY A 633 21.70 -6.54 -44.68
N MET A 634 22.53 -5.51 -44.50
CA MET A 634 23.61 -5.14 -45.42
C MET A 634 24.96 -5.80 -45.10
N MET A 635 25.09 -6.43 -43.92
CA MET A 635 26.28 -7.17 -43.53
C MET A 635 26.36 -8.53 -44.23
N THR A 636 27.58 -9.08 -44.41
CA THR A 636 27.77 -10.35 -45.13
C THR A 636 27.58 -11.55 -44.20
N PRO A 637 26.63 -12.48 -44.43
CA PRO A 637 26.49 -13.69 -43.61
C PRO A 637 27.73 -14.58 -43.66
N PHE A 638 28.07 -15.25 -42.56
CA PHE A 638 29.18 -16.21 -42.48
C PHE A 638 28.68 -17.64 -42.25
N PRO A 639 28.46 -18.46 -43.31
CA PRO A 639 27.63 -19.68 -43.21
C PRO A 639 28.14 -20.79 -42.30
N SER A 640 29.40 -20.75 -41.84
CA SER A 640 29.97 -21.71 -40.90
C SER A 640 29.74 -21.37 -39.42
N GLY A 641 29.28 -20.15 -39.12
CA GLY A 641 29.13 -19.67 -37.74
C GLY A 641 30.44 -19.63 -36.95
N LEU A 642 30.35 -19.37 -35.64
CA LEU A 642 31.47 -19.32 -34.70
C LEU A 642 31.06 -19.89 -33.33
N GLN A 643 31.94 -20.63 -32.64
CA GLN A 643 31.61 -21.26 -31.34
C GLN A 643 31.72 -20.29 -30.14
N THR A 644 32.66 -19.33 -30.17
CA THR A 644 32.82 -18.28 -29.15
C THR A 644 31.47 -17.59 -28.85
N PRO A 645 31.01 -17.52 -27.58
CA PRO A 645 31.75 -17.78 -26.33
C PRO A 645 31.65 -19.20 -25.76
N LEU A 646 30.84 -20.11 -26.33
CA LEU A 646 30.58 -21.44 -25.76
C LEU A 646 31.74 -22.41 -26.06
N SER A 647 32.80 -22.35 -25.25
CA SER A 647 33.97 -23.24 -25.33
C SER A 647 34.21 -23.95 -23.99
N PRO A 648 34.38 -25.29 -23.97
CA PRO A 648 34.69 -26.06 -22.76
C PRO A 648 36.10 -25.77 -22.23
N LEU A 649 36.96 -25.12 -23.01
CA LEU A 649 38.28 -24.65 -22.59
C LEU A 649 38.25 -23.18 -22.13
N GLY A 650 37.05 -22.63 -21.92
CA GLY A 650 36.79 -21.27 -21.43
C GLY A 650 36.84 -20.18 -22.50
N SER A 651 36.19 -19.05 -22.22
CA SER A 651 36.14 -17.89 -23.12
C SER A 651 35.73 -16.61 -22.40
N LYS A 652 36.36 -15.50 -22.78
CA LYS A 652 35.87 -14.13 -22.58
C LYS A 652 35.50 -13.51 -23.91
N LEU A 653 34.33 -12.91 -23.99
CA LEU A 653 33.82 -12.25 -25.19
C LEU A 653 33.17 -10.92 -24.81
N MET A 654 33.63 -9.82 -25.40
CA MET A 654 32.87 -8.58 -25.52
C MET A 654 32.32 -8.45 -26.95
N THR A 655 31.04 -8.12 -27.06
CA THR A 655 30.37 -7.78 -28.33
C THR A 655 29.30 -6.71 -28.10
N VAL A 656 28.84 -6.07 -29.19
CA VAL A 656 27.94 -4.89 -29.12
C VAL A 656 26.75 -5.01 -30.07
N TRP A 657 25.61 -4.49 -29.61
CA TRP A 657 24.44 -4.17 -30.45
C TRP A 657 24.10 -2.68 -30.30
N ARG A 658 23.89 -1.99 -31.42
CA ARG A 658 23.57 -0.55 -31.48
C ARG A 658 22.06 -0.36 -31.61
N TYR A 659 21.56 0.84 -31.30
CA TYR A 659 20.16 1.23 -31.53
C TYR A 659 19.71 0.96 -32.99
N VAL A 660 20.59 1.20 -33.98
CA VAL A 660 20.31 0.93 -35.41
C VAL A 660 20.27 -0.56 -35.77
N ASP A 661 20.91 -1.44 -34.99
CA ASP A 661 20.94 -2.88 -35.25
C ASP A 661 19.62 -3.56 -34.86
N VAL A 662 18.87 -2.94 -33.95
CA VAL A 662 17.51 -3.33 -33.53
C VAL A 662 16.43 -2.37 -34.07
N ASN A 663 16.80 -1.46 -34.98
CA ASN A 663 15.91 -0.47 -35.62
C ASN A 663 15.15 0.45 -34.64
N PHE A 664 15.79 0.91 -33.58
CA PHE A 664 15.27 1.97 -32.71
C PHE A 664 15.68 3.36 -33.22
N GLY A 665 14.85 4.37 -33.02
CA GLY A 665 15.19 5.77 -33.32
C GLY A 665 16.26 6.33 -32.35
N LEU A 666 17.13 7.22 -32.84
CA LEU A 666 18.14 7.88 -32.01
C LEU A 666 17.50 8.79 -30.94
N LEU A 667 16.54 9.61 -31.35
CA LEU A 667 15.82 10.59 -30.51
C LEU A 667 14.40 10.12 -30.15
N ASP A 668 14.13 8.82 -30.26
CA ASP A 668 12.84 8.22 -29.95
C ASP A 668 12.81 7.73 -28.49
N GLU A 669 12.13 8.51 -27.65
CA GLU A 669 12.12 8.33 -26.20
C GLU A 669 11.31 7.11 -25.73
N THR A 670 10.52 6.50 -26.62
CA THR A 670 9.87 5.21 -26.33
C THR A 670 10.90 4.11 -26.09
N TYR A 671 12.12 4.27 -26.62
CA TYR A 671 13.24 3.35 -26.50
C TYR A 671 14.36 3.83 -25.56
N PHE A 672 14.12 4.83 -24.72
CA PHE A 672 15.05 5.26 -23.67
C PHE A 672 14.74 4.59 -22.34
N ASN A 673 15.73 4.44 -21.45
CA ASN A 673 15.56 3.84 -20.12
C ASN A 673 14.85 2.47 -20.18
N VAL A 674 15.31 1.59 -21.06
CA VAL A 674 14.71 0.26 -21.28
C VAL A 674 15.57 -0.81 -20.64
N ASP A 675 14.98 -1.62 -19.76
CA ASP A 675 15.71 -2.63 -19.00
C ASP A 675 15.90 -3.91 -19.82
N VAL A 676 17.13 -4.42 -19.87
CA VAL A 676 17.44 -5.72 -20.47
C VAL A 676 17.03 -6.84 -19.50
N GLU A 677 15.86 -7.41 -19.73
CA GLU A 677 15.31 -8.54 -18.98
C GLU A 677 15.84 -9.89 -19.51
N GLY A 678 16.21 -9.98 -20.78
CA GLY A 678 16.66 -11.22 -21.41
C GLY A 678 17.56 -11.01 -22.63
N LEU A 679 18.34 -12.04 -22.96
CA LEU A 679 19.22 -12.08 -24.13
C LEU A 679 19.12 -13.44 -24.83
N ASN A 680 19.18 -13.43 -26.14
CA ASN A 680 18.98 -14.62 -26.98
C ASN A 680 19.91 -14.57 -28.19
N TRP A 681 20.39 -15.73 -28.65
CA TRP A 681 21.32 -15.86 -29.78
C TRP A 681 20.77 -16.78 -30.86
N ALA A 682 21.08 -16.50 -32.12
CA ALA A 682 20.69 -17.38 -33.23
C ALA A 682 21.71 -18.52 -33.40
N PRO A 683 21.30 -19.80 -33.32
CA PRO A 683 22.16 -20.92 -33.70
C PRO A 683 22.30 -21.02 -35.22
N VAL A 684 23.51 -21.35 -35.70
CA VAL A 684 23.79 -21.49 -37.13
C VAL A 684 22.90 -22.57 -37.76
N GLY A 685 22.21 -22.22 -38.85
CA GLY A 685 21.22 -23.09 -39.48
C GLY A 685 19.96 -23.36 -38.66
N GLY A 686 19.74 -22.64 -37.55
CA GLY A 686 18.55 -22.76 -36.71
C GLY A 686 18.51 -24.02 -35.84
N GLN A 687 19.67 -24.60 -35.47
CA GLN A 687 19.76 -25.85 -34.72
C GLN A 687 20.77 -25.75 -33.55
N ALA A 688 20.30 -25.88 -32.31
CA ALA A 688 21.15 -26.01 -31.13
C ALA A 688 21.38 -27.49 -30.74
N VAL A 689 22.51 -27.75 -30.08
CA VAL A 689 22.86 -29.05 -29.49
C VAL A 689 22.74 -28.94 -27.96
N ALA A 690 22.24 -29.98 -27.30
CA ALA A 690 22.16 -30.01 -25.84
C ALA A 690 23.56 -29.97 -25.21
N ASP A 691 23.77 -29.03 -24.28
CA ASP A 691 25.09 -28.70 -23.72
C ASP A 691 24.93 -28.12 -22.30
N TYR A 692 25.97 -28.18 -21.47
CA TYR A 692 25.92 -27.71 -20.08
C TYR A 692 27.26 -27.14 -19.64
N TYR A 693 27.23 -25.93 -19.08
CA TYR A 693 28.36 -25.23 -18.48
C TYR A 693 28.03 -24.96 -17.02
N SER A 694 28.78 -25.55 -16.09
CA SER A 694 28.55 -25.37 -14.64
C SER A 694 28.79 -23.95 -14.17
N GLU A 695 29.67 -23.20 -14.84
CA GLU A 695 30.01 -21.82 -14.52
C GLU A 695 29.93 -20.92 -15.77
N PHE A 696 29.04 -19.92 -15.74
CA PHE A 696 28.81 -18.97 -16.83
C PHE A 696 28.37 -17.62 -16.25
N LYS A 697 28.92 -16.50 -16.74
CA LYS A 697 28.63 -15.15 -16.25
C LYS A 697 28.35 -14.19 -17.40
N ILE A 698 27.32 -13.34 -17.23
CA ILE A 698 26.97 -12.26 -18.16
C ILE A 698 27.10 -10.92 -17.43
N ASN A 699 27.84 -9.98 -18.02
CA ASN A 699 27.93 -8.59 -17.55
C ASN A 699 27.48 -7.62 -18.66
N LEU A 700 26.79 -6.54 -18.30
CA LEU A 700 26.30 -5.49 -19.21
C LEU A 700 26.85 -4.10 -18.84
N SER A 701 26.89 -3.19 -19.81
CA SER A 701 27.41 -1.80 -19.71
C SER A 701 27.05 -1.01 -20.98
N HIS A 702 27.15 0.33 -20.99
CA HIS A 702 27.22 1.09 -22.25
C HIS A 702 28.64 0.98 -22.82
N SER A 703 28.78 0.87 -24.15
CA SER A 703 30.11 0.92 -24.77
C SER A 703 30.58 2.37 -24.99
N GLY A 704 31.80 2.69 -24.55
CA GLY A 704 32.52 3.90 -24.97
C GLY A 704 32.96 3.90 -26.45
N ARG A 705 32.52 2.90 -27.24
CA ARG A 705 32.83 2.68 -28.66
C ARG A 705 31.54 2.61 -29.46
N LEU A 706 31.58 3.09 -30.69
CA LEU A 706 30.43 3.06 -31.60
C LEU A 706 30.94 2.61 -32.98
N PRO A 707 30.92 1.30 -33.29
CA PRO A 707 31.38 0.82 -34.59
C PRO A 707 30.56 1.46 -35.73
N ASP A 708 31.26 1.95 -36.76
CA ASP A 708 30.67 2.44 -38.02
C ASP A 708 31.42 1.84 -39.21
N GLU A 709 30.75 0.90 -39.88
CA GLU A 709 31.22 0.06 -40.98
C GLU A 709 31.06 0.70 -42.36
N VAL A 710 30.60 1.96 -42.45
CA VAL A 710 30.45 2.69 -43.70
C VAL A 710 31.72 2.64 -44.56
N ILE A 711 31.54 2.29 -45.83
CA ILE A 711 32.64 2.11 -46.79
C ILE A 711 32.88 3.41 -47.55
N ASP A 712 34.13 3.88 -47.56
CA ASP A 712 34.56 4.92 -48.49
C ASP A 712 34.53 4.37 -49.93
N PRO A 713 33.65 4.89 -50.82
CA PRO A 713 33.51 4.38 -52.18
C PRO A 713 34.75 4.61 -53.06
N SER A 714 35.70 5.45 -52.63
CA SER A 714 36.94 5.73 -53.36
C SER A 714 38.09 4.78 -53.02
N THR A 715 38.13 4.23 -51.79
CA THR A 715 39.18 3.29 -51.35
C THR A 715 38.68 1.86 -51.11
N LEU A 716 37.36 1.66 -51.00
CA LEU A 716 36.69 0.39 -50.67
C LEU A 716 37.04 -0.18 -49.27
N PHE A 717 37.59 0.66 -48.40
CA PHE A 717 37.87 0.35 -46.99
C PHE A 717 36.88 1.08 -46.06
N PRO A 718 36.74 0.65 -44.78
CA PRO A 718 35.91 1.37 -43.81
C PRO A 718 36.42 2.79 -43.62
N MET A 719 35.51 3.77 -43.57
CA MET A 719 35.85 5.18 -43.35
C MET A 719 36.29 5.43 -41.90
N TYR A 720 35.72 4.70 -40.94
CA TYR A 720 36.01 4.82 -39.50
C TYR A 720 36.64 3.53 -38.92
N PRO A 721 37.81 3.07 -39.42
CA PRO A 721 38.37 1.74 -39.10
C PRO A 721 38.91 1.59 -37.66
N LYS A 722 38.71 2.61 -36.81
CA LYS A 722 39.09 2.64 -35.40
C LYS A 722 37.88 2.73 -34.45
N SER A 723 36.68 2.99 -34.95
CA SER A 723 35.48 3.35 -34.16
C SER A 723 35.02 2.28 -33.16
N GLY A 724 35.23 1.01 -33.49
CA GLY A 724 34.82 -0.15 -32.69
C GLY A 724 35.76 -0.53 -31.53
N LEU A 725 35.53 -1.73 -31.00
CA LEU A 725 36.15 -2.27 -29.78
C LEU A 725 37.70 -2.31 -29.83
N LYS A 726 38.33 -2.12 -28.69
CA LYS A 726 39.79 -2.13 -28.48
C LYS A 726 40.22 -3.41 -27.74
N LYS A 727 41.53 -3.70 -27.75
CA LYS A 727 42.08 -4.96 -27.21
C LYS A 727 41.92 -5.06 -25.68
N THR A 728 42.13 -3.98 -24.94
CA THR A 728 41.97 -3.97 -23.47
C THR A 728 40.49 -3.86 -23.13
N TYR A 729 39.93 -4.82 -22.40
CA TYR A 729 38.47 -4.89 -22.17
C TYR A 729 37.91 -3.65 -21.47
N THR A 730 38.59 -3.13 -20.45
CA THR A 730 38.18 -1.92 -19.72
C THR A 730 38.14 -0.65 -20.57
N VAL A 731 38.79 -0.62 -21.74
CA VAL A 731 38.83 0.52 -22.67
C VAL A 731 37.62 0.51 -23.65
N ASN A 732 36.71 -0.45 -23.46
CA ASN A 732 35.45 -0.58 -24.21
C ASN A 732 34.22 -0.14 -23.40
N LEU A 733 34.32 -0.13 -22.06
CA LEU A 733 33.33 0.47 -21.16
C LEU A 733 33.22 1.98 -21.44
N LEU A 734 32.09 2.59 -21.09
CA LEU A 734 31.87 4.03 -21.21
C LEU A 734 32.63 4.80 -20.13
N ASP A 735 32.18 4.65 -18.88
CA ASP A 735 32.72 5.30 -17.70
C ASP A 735 32.66 4.28 -16.54
N PRO A 736 33.76 3.56 -16.22
CA PRO A 736 33.72 2.51 -15.20
C PRO A 736 33.43 2.99 -13.77
N ASP A 737 33.52 4.30 -13.51
CA ASP A 737 33.31 4.88 -12.19
C ASP A 737 31.84 5.33 -12.00
N ASN A 738 31.15 5.76 -13.07
CA ASN A 738 29.75 6.24 -13.04
C ASN A 738 28.73 5.34 -13.80
N ASP A 739 29.16 4.54 -14.78
CA ASP A 739 28.40 3.46 -15.46
C ASP A 739 29.15 2.12 -15.24
N PRO A 740 29.20 1.61 -13.98
CA PRO A 740 29.94 0.39 -13.66
C PRO A 740 29.30 -0.83 -14.32
N GLN A 741 30.14 -1.78 -14.77
CA GLN A 741 29.67 -2.97 -15.47
C GLN A 741 28.86 -3.91 -14.55
N VAL A 742 27.59 -4.16 -14.89
CA VAL A 742 26.63 -4.87 -14.02
C VAL A 742 26.59 -6.38 -14.33
N THR A 743 26.82 -7.23 -13.32
CA THR A 743 26.63 -8.69 -13.44
C THR A 743 25.15 -9.08 -13.34
N VAL A 744 24.51 -9.14 -14.51
CA VAL A 744 23.11 -9.58 -14.65
C VAL A 744 22.93 -11.09 -14.55
N HIS A 745 23.96 -11.90 -14.85
CA HIS A 745 23.93 -13.36 -14.61
C HIS A 745 25.15 -13.81 -13.79
N PRO A 746 24.97 -14.14 -12.48
CA PRO A 746 26.05 -14.62 -11.62
C PRO A 746 26.67 -15.96 -12.05
N LYS A 747 28.00 -16.04 -11.96
CA LYS A 747 28.85 -17.19 -12.36
C LYS A 747 28.27 -18.57 -12.00
N HIS A 748 27.80 -18.72 -10.76
CA HIS A 748 27.42 -20.00 -10.16
C HIS A 748 26.07 -20.56 -10.63
N LEU A 749 25.30 -19.81 -11.42
CA LEU A 749 24.04 -20.28 -12.01
C LEU A 749 24.27 -21.09 -13.31
N GLY A 750 25.48 -21.03 -13.88
CA GLY A 750 25.86 -21.80 -15.07
C GLY A 750 25.05 -21.45 -16.32
N TYR A 751 25.08 -22.34 -17.31
CA TYR A 751 24.22 -22.28 -18.49
C TYR A 751 23.90 -23.68 -19.02
N THR A 752 22.62 -24.03 -19.05
CA THR A 752 22.09 -25.22 -19.74
C THR A 752 21.57 -24.83 -21.12
N VAL A 753 22.21 -25.32 -22.19
CA VAL A 753 21.66 -25.23 -23.55
C VAL A 753 20.68 -26.38 -23.74
N ASN A 754 19.38 -26.09 -23.69
CA ASN A 754 18.32 -27.05 -24.00
C ASN A 754 17.65 -26.69 -25.34
N PRO A 755 17.80 -27.50 -26.41
CA PRO A 755 17.16 -27.25 -27.71
C PRO A 755 15.62 -27.17 -27.66
N ALA A 756 14.97 -27.70 -26.62
CA ALA A 756 13.53 -27.53 -26.41
C ALA A 756 13.13 -26.08 -26.02
N ASN A 757 14.08 -25.24 -25.61
CA ASN A 757 13.87 -23.83 -25.27
C ASN A 757 14.06 -22.90 -26.50
N MET A 758 14.35 -23.45 -27.69
CA MET A 758 14.45 -22.63 -28.91
C MET A 758 13.08 -22.09 -29.31
N PHE A 759 13.04 -20.83 -29.74
CA PHE A 759 11.83 -20.16 -30.24
C PHE A 759 12.09 -19.47 -31.58
N MET A 760 11.04 -19.01 -32.24
CA MET A 760 11.12 -18.21 -33.47
C MET A 760 10.73 -16.76 -33.15
N THR A 761 11.54 -15.80 -33.58
CA THR A 761 11.25 -14.37 -33.45
C THR A 761 10.06 -13.95 -34.32
N PRO A 762 9.44 -12.79 -34.09
CA PRO A 762 8.48 -12.19 -35.03
C PRO A 762 9.06 -11.96 -36.44
N THR A 763 10.37 -11.83 -36.57
CA THR A 763 11.11 -11.70 -37.85
C THR A 763 11.35 -13.05 -38.56
N GLY A 764 11.03 -14.18 -37.92
CA GLY A 764 11.16 -15.53 -38.48
C GLY A 764 12.51 -16.22 -38.25
N THR A 765 13.38 -15.62 -37.44
CA THR A 765 14.71 -16.15 -37.10
C THR A 765 14.60 -17.10 -35.90
N MET A 766 15.27 -18.26 -35.93
CA MET A 766 15.33 -19.17 -34.79
C MET A 766 16.34 -18.65 -33.76
N MET A 767 15.94 -18.63 -32.49
CA MET A 767 16.74 -18.15 -31.35
C MET A 767 16.82 -19.21 -30.25
N MET A 768 17.90 -19.15 -29.48
CA MET A 768 18.13 -19.89 -28.24
C MET A 768 18.37 -18.86 -27.10
N PRO A 769 17.65 -18.94 -25.96
CA PRO A 769 17.88 -18.03 -24.85
C PRO A 769 19.22 -18.27 -24.15
N PHE A 770 19.91 -17.19 -23.77
CA PHE A 770 20.92 -17.18 -22.72
C PHE A 770 20.25 -17.38 -21.34
N PRO A 771 21.00 -17.72 -20.27
CA PRO A 771 20.40 -18.10 -18.98
C PRO A 771 19.86 -16.92 -18.14
N LEU A 772 20.11 -15.67 -18.55
CA LEU A 772 19.63 -14.46 -17.87
C LEU A 772 18.13 -14.56 -17.56
N ASN A 773 17.79 -14.47 -16.27
CA ASN A 773 16.42 -14.52 -15.74
C ASN A 773 15.60 -15.77 -16.13
N ARG A 774 16.25 -16.86 -16.58
CA ARG A 774 15.56 -18.11 -17.00
C ARG A 774 15.48 -19.19 -15.92
N THR A 775 16.20 -19.04 -14.79
CA THR A 775 16.36 -20.08 -13.76
C THR A 775 16.12 -19.59 -12.34
N VAL A 776 15.44 -18.46 -12.17
CA VAL A 776 15.16 -17.77 -10.90
C VAL A 776 13.71 -17.28 -10.88
N ALA A 777 13.19 -16.90 -9.70
CA ALA A 777 11.87 -16.25 -9.60
C ALA A 777 11.90 -14.84 -10.21
N ILE A 778 10.75 -14.29 -10.59
CA ILE A 778 10.66 -12.94 -11.16
C ILE A 778 11.04 -11.84 -10.16
N SER A 779 10.80 -12.07 -8.87
CA SER A 779 11.32 -11.26 -7.75
C SER A 779 12.85 -11.18 -7.69
N ASP A 780 13.55 -12.20 -8.23
CA ASP A 780 15.01 -12.30 -8.23
C ASP A 780 15.63 -11.83 -9.57
N TYR A 781 14.81 -11.32 -10.50
CA TYR A 781 15.28 -10.91 -11.82
C TYR A 781 16.29 -9.76 -11.72
N ARG A 782 17.32 -9.85 -12.56
CA ARG A 782 18.38 -8.85 -12.69
C ARG A 782 18.22 -8.11 -14.01
N TYR A 783 18.27 -6.80 -13.92
CA TYR A 783 18.07 -5.90 -15.05
C TYR A 783 19.32 -5.06 -15.33
N TYR A 784 19.34 -4.41 -16.48
CA TYR A 784 20.31 -3.37 -16.81
C TYR A 784 19.64 -2.33 -17.71
N THR A 785 19.56 -1.09 -17.24
CA THR A 785 19.02 0.03 -18.01
C THR A 785 19.91 0.30 -19.21
N TRP A 786 19.42 0.04 -20.42
CA TRP A 786 20.09 0.48 -21.64
C TRP A 786 19.47 1.78 -22.17
N ARG A 787 20.32 2.61 -22.77
CA ARG A 787 19.98 3.97 -23.23
C ARG A 787 19.53 4.82 -22.03
N ASP A 788 20.31 4.70 -20.95
CA ASP A 788 20.04 5.27 -19.63
C ASP A 788 20.32 6.78 -19.60
N THR A 789 19.28 7.60 -19.42
CA THR A 789 19.38 9.07 -19.41
C THR A 789 19.83 9.65 -18.07
N THR A 790 20.11 8.82 -17.06
CA THR A 790 20.76 9.27 -15.81
C THR A 790 22.28 9.38 -15.94
N VAL A 791 22.88 8.59 -16.85
CA VAL A 791 24.32 8.54 -17.12
C VAL A 791 24.70 9.62 -18.15
N THR A 792 25.43 10.64 -17.70
CA THR A 792 25.89 11.76 -18.54
C THR A 792 27.16 11.49 -19.36
N GLY A 793 27.77 10.31 -19.19
CA GLY A 793 29.00 9.92 -19.89
C GLY A 793 28.86 9.88 -21.42
N VAL A 794 29.89 10.34 -22.15
CA VAL A 794 29.90 10.39 -23.62
C VAL A 794 31.00 9.52 -24.24
N GLY A 795 30.65 8.84 -25.34
CA GLY A 795 31.51 7.90 -26.06
C GLY A 795 31.51 8.13 -27.57
N GLY A 796 31.72 7.05 -28.33
CA GLY A 796 31.77 7.10 -29.81
C GLY A 796 33.07 7.71 -30.37
N VAL A 797 34.17 7.65 -29.62
CA VAL A 797 35.50 8.12 -30.08
C VAL A 797 35.98 7.29 -31.28
N ASP A 798 36.65 7.93 -32.24
CA ASP A 798 37.05 7.39 -33.56
C ASP A 798 35.89 7.05 -34.54
N SER A 799 34.63 7.35 -34.20
CA SER A 799 33.45 7.14 -35.08
C SER A 799 33.04 8.42 -35.84
N ALA A 800 31.94 8.37 -36.59
CA ALA A 800 31.29 9.54 -37.17
C ALA A 800 30.53 10.40 -36.13
N GLY A 801 30.15 9.82 -34.99
CA GLY A 801 29.13 10.36 -34.08
C GLY A 801 27.81 9.58 -34.19
N ALA A 802 26.75 10.10 -33.56
CA ALA A 802 25.39 9.57 -33.66
C ALA A 802 24.72 10.00 -34.99
N GLU A 803 23.71 9.25 -35.43
CA GLU A 803 23.40 9.10 -36.86
C GLU A 803 24.68 8.74 -37.64
N MET A 804 25.08 7.47 -37.51
CA MET A 804 26.28 6.90 -38.13
C MET A 804 26.22 6.95 -39.67
N GLY A 805 27.39 6.97 -40.31
CA GLY A 805 27.49 6.99 -41.78
C GLY A 805 26.80 5.79 -42.43
N ILE A 806 26.90 4.59 -41.82
CA ILE A 806 26.22 3.40 -42.33
C ILE A 806 24.70 3.53 -42.27
N TYR A 807 24.15 4.11 -41.20
CA TYR A 807 22.71 4.26 -41.02
C TYR A 807 22.12 5.20 -42.08
N LEU A 808 22.74 6.37 -42.28
CA LEU A 808 22.36 7.30 -43.35
C LEU A 808 22.46 6.66 -44.74
N GLN A 809 23.53 5.90 -45.01
CA GLN A 809 23.71 5.20 -46.29
C GLN A 809 22.62 4.16 -46.55
N VAL A 810 22.24 3.37 -45.54
CA VAL A 810 21.29 2.26 -45.67
C VAL A 810 19.85 2.76 -45.74
N MET A 811 19.49 3.74 -44.91
CA MET A 811 18.15 4.33 -44.89
C MET A 811 17.92 5.35 -46.04
N GLY A 812 18.99 5.74 -46.76
CA GLY A 812 18.94 6.71 -47.85
C GLY A 812 18.66 8.15 -47.38
N LEU A 813 18.98 8.46 -46.12
CA LEU A 813 18.62 9.72 -45.48
C LEU A 813 19.57 10.86 -45.90
N PRO A 814 19.06 12.06 -46.20
CA PRO A 814 19.88 13.22 -46.55
C PRO A 814 20.44 13.89 -45.28
N GLY A 815 21.74 13.72 -45.03
CA GLY A 815 22.40 14.35 -43.88
C GLY A 815 23.92 14.29 -43.94
N ALA A 816 24.56 14.87 -42.92
CA ALA A 816 25.94 14.58 -42.56
C ALA A 816 25.90 13.73 -41.27
N PRO A 817 26.69 12.65 -41.17
CA PRO A 817 26.71 11.82 -39.97
C PRO A 817 27.36 12.56 -38.80
N GLY A 818 27.00 12.19 -37.57
CA GLY A 818 27.45 12.88 -36.36
C GLY A 818 26.57 14.06 -35.94
N LEU A 819 25.27 13.98 -36.21
CA LEU A 819 24.26 14.96 -35.81
C LEU A 819 23.11 14.27 -35.07
N PRO A 820 22.62 14.81 -33.94
CA PRO A 820 23.10 16.00 -33.26
C PRO A 820 24.45 15.79 -32.53
N TYR A 821 24.85 14.54 -32.27
CA TYR A 821 26.02 14.22 -31.43
C TYR A 821 27.26 13.84 -32.26
N GLY A 822 28.32 14.65 -32.18
CA GLY A 822 29.55 14.45 -32.96
C GLY A 822 30.50 13.34 -32.46
N PRO A 823 31.64 13.11 -33.16
CA PRO A 823 32.64 12.12 -32.77
C PRO A 823 33.16 12.30 -31.34
N GLY A 824 33.06 11.26 -30.51
CA GLY A 824 33.49 11.32 -29.10
C GLY A 824 32.58 12.13 -28.18
N GLN A 825 31.39 12.53 -28.64
CA GLN A 825 30.39 13.29 -27.89
C GLN A 825 29.02 12.59 -27.91
N VAL A 826 28.99 11.27 -28.13
CA VAL A 826 27.75 10.48 -28.22
C VAL A 826 27.32 10.05 -26.82
N PRO A 827 26.18 10.52 -26.28
CA PRO A 827 25.70 10.12 -24.96
C PRO A 827 25.00 8.76 -25.03
N THR A 828 24.67 8.17 -23.87
CA THR A 828 24.13 6.80 -23.73
C THR A 828 22.99 6.43 -24.68
N ILE A 829 22.06 7.34 -25.01
CA ILE A 829 20.98 7.07 -25.97
C ILE A 829 21.49 6.75 -27.39
N GLY A 830 22.71 7.15 -27.75
CA GLY A 830 23.36 6.82 -29.01
C GLY A 830 24.43 5.72 -28.90
N LEU A 831 24.68 5.16 -27.72
CA LEU A 831 25.75 4.17 -27.50
C LEU A 831 25.23 2.72 -27.56
N PRO A 832 26.09 1.76 -27.97
CA PRO A 832 25.70 0.36 -28.03
C PRO A 832 25.61 -0.25 -26.63
N LEU A 833 24.74 -1.26 -26.49
CA LEU A 833 24.80 -2.20 -25.38
C LEU A 833 26.07 -3.04 -25.52
N LEU A 834 26.95 -3.00 -24.52
CA LEU A 834 28.16 -3.82 -24.43
C LEU A 834 27.87 -5.07 -23.61
N MET A 835 27.79 -6.19 -24.30
CA MET A 835 27.59 -7.51 -23.69
C MET A 835 28.93 -8.20 -23.46
N GLU A 836 29.23 -8.56 -22.22
CA GLU A 836 30.34 -9.44 -21.88
C GLU A 836 29.84 -10.84 -21.47
N TYR A 837 30.28 -11.86 -22.20
CA TYR A 837 30.01 -13.27 -21.91
C TYR A 837 31.30 -13.96 -21.44
N ASN A 838 31.23 -14.53 -20.23
CA ASN A 838 32.32 -15.24 -19.59
C ASN A 838 31.92 -16.71 -19.40
N CYS A 839 32.46 -17.58 -20.26
CA CYS A 839 32.37 -19.03 -20.15
C CYS A 839 33.62 -19.53 -19.44
N TYR A 840 33.49 -20.35 -18.40
CA TYR A 840 34.65 -20.90 -17.70
C TYR A 840 35.01 -22.28 -18.26
N PRO A 841 36.26 -22.76 -18.09
CA PRO A 841 36.63 -24.11 -18.50
C PRO A 841 35.85 -25.17 -17.72
N ASP A 842 35.28 -26.15 -18.43
CA ASP A 842 34.45 -27.22 -17.86
C ASP A 842 34.61 -28.52 -18.67
N ASP A 843 35.07 -29.59 -18.01
CA ASP A 843 35.25 -30.93 -18.60
C ASP A 843 33.90 -31.64 -18.89
N LEU A 844 32.77 -31.11 -18.40
CA LEU A 844 31.42 -31.62 -18.69
C LEU A 844 30.80 -31.01 -19.95
N ALA A 845 31.33 -29.88 -20.43
CA ALA A 845 30.79 -29.14 -21.56
C ALA A 845 31.22 -29.75 -22.91
N VAL A 846 30.32 -29.68 -23.90
CA VAL A 846 30.48 -30.32 -25.21
C VAL A 846 31.05 -29.36 -26.25
N GLY A 847 30.74 -28.07 -26.18
CA GLY A 847 31.33 -27.03 -27.04
C GLY A 847 30.90 -27.04 -28.51
N MET A 848 29.88 -27.82 -28.88
CA MET A 848 29.50 -28.03 -30.28
C MET A 848 28.51 -27.00 -30.83
N ASN A 849 27.96 -26.13 -29.98
CA ASN A 849 27.07 -25.05 -30.40
C ASN A 849 27.84 -23.97 -31.18
N SER A 850 27.23 -23.45 -32.25
CA SER A 850 27.81 -22.40 -33.08
C SER A 850 26.78 -21.32 -33.40
N PHE A 851 27.19 -20.07 -33.23
CA PHE A 851 26.39 -18.87 -33.38
C PHE A 851 26.32 -18.47 -34.86
N ASP A 852 25.15 -18.02 -35.31
CA ASP A 852 24.99 -17.34 -36.59
C ASP A 852 25.53 -15.90 -36.48
N ILE A 853 26.38 -15.51 -37.43
CA ILE A 853 27.11 -14.24 -37.40
C ILE A 853 27.18 -13.60 -38.79
N SER A 854 27.31 -12.28 -38.81
CA SER A 854 27.63 -11.50 -40.00
C SER A 854 29.02 -10.88 -39.88
N LEU A 855 29.67 -10.68 -41.01
CA LEU A 855 30.85 -9.82 -41.13
C LEU A 855 30.38 -8.42 -41.54
N ALA A 856 30.59 -7.43 -40.69
CA ALA A 856 30.14 -6.05 -40.97
C ALA A 856 30.83 -5.44 -42.20
N VAL A 857 32.06 -5.88 -42.51
CA VAL A 857 32.83 -5.48 -43.70
C VAL A 857 33.58 -6.68 -44.29
N ASN A 858 33.46 -6.91 -45.59
CA ASN A 858 34.17 -8.01 -46.28
C ASN A 858 35.58 -7.61 -46.78
N SER A 859 35.88 -6.31 -46.88
CA SER A 859 37.20 -5.79 -47.33
C SER A 859 38.22 -5.56 -46.20
N SER A 860 37.83 -5.74 -44.94
CA SER A 860 38.62 -5.38 -43.76
C SER A 860 38.09 -6.08 -42.51
N MET A 861 38.98 -6.44 -41.58
CA MET A 861 38.60 -6.98 -40.25
C MET A 861 38.11 -5.89 -39.26
N LYS A 862 37.73 -4.71 -39.77
CA LYS A 862 37.45 -3.48 -39.00
C LYS A 862 36.22 -2.75 -39.57
N PRO A 863 35.53 -1.90 -38.78
CA PRO A 863 35.74 -1.65 -37.35
C PRO A 863 35.43 -2.90 -36.51
N ASN A 864 36.01 -3.00 -35.31
CA ASN A 864 35.86 -4.21 -34.51
C ASN A 864 34.48 -4.20 -33.80
N PHE A 865 33.64 -5.18 -34.11
CA PHE A 865 32.39 -5.45 -33.37
C PHE A 865 32.61 -6.46 -32.23
N ARG A 866 33.77 -7.13 -32.24
CA ARG A 866 34.10 -8.20 -31.32
C ARG A 866 35.50 -8.05 -30.72
N ALA A 867 35.62 -8.30 -29.42
CA ALA A 867 36.87 -8.42 -28.70
C ALA A 867 36.82 -9.68 -27.82
N PHE A 868 37.74 -10.64 -28.00
CA PHE A 868 37.64 -11.94 -27.32
C PHE A 868 38.99 -12.61 -27.00
N SER A 869 38.91 -13.55 -26.05
CA SER A 869 39.91 -14.57 -25.73
C SER A 869 39.18 -15.90 -25.59
N THR A 870 39.50 -16.93 -26.38
CA THR A 870 38.77 -18.21 -26.35
C THR A 870 39.72 -19.41 -26.36
N GLY A 871 39.60 -20.26 -25.35
CA GLY A 871 40.31 -21.52 -25.26
C GLY A 871 39.87 -22.51 -26.35
N GLY A 872 40.78 -23.39 -26.76
CA GLY A 872 40.58 -24.29 -27.88
C GLY A 872 41.79 -25.21 -28.10
N MET A 873 41.72 -26.04 -29.14
CA MET A 873 42.81 -26.95 -29.50
C MET A 873 43.73 -26.30 -30.54
N ASP A 874 45.03 -26.23 -30.27
CA ASP A 874 45.99 -25.67 -31.23
C ASP A 874 46.30 -26.62 -32.40
N THR A 875 47.07 -26.15 -33.39
CA THR A 875 47.49 -26.95 -34.57
C THR A 875 48.31 -28.20 -34.24
N SER A 876 48.77 -28.34 -32.99
CA SER A 876 49.49 -29.52 -32.46
C SER A 876 48.58 -30.42 -31.61
N THR A 877 47.28 -30.13 -31.55
CA THR A 877 46.26 -30.75 -30.67
C THR A 877 46.53 -30.59 -29.17
N THR A 878 47.18 -29.48 -28.77
CA THR A 878 47.30 -29.10 -27.35
C THR A 878 46.07 -28.29 -26.93
N PRO A 879 45.41 -28.61 -25.79
CA PRO A 879 44.37 -27.74 -25.24
C PRO A 879 44.99 -26.47 -24.66
N GLN A 880 44.47 -25.33 -25.09
CA GLN A 880 44.81 -23.99 -24.59
C GLN A 880 43.61 -23.48 -23.79
N TYR A 881 43.78 -23.31 -22.48
CA TYR A 881 42.72 -22.91 -21.55
C TYR A 881 42.67 -21.38 -21.38
N VAL A 882 41.47 -20.82 -21.21
CA VAL A 882 41.25 -19.41 -20.90
C VAL A 882 40.37 -19.27 -19.66
N ASP A 883 40.91 -18.70 -18.59
CA ASP A 883 40.13 -18.22 -17.45
C ASP A 883 39.70 -16.77 -17.70
N PRO A 884 38.40 -16.48 -17.91
CA PRO A 884 37.95 -15.13 -18.24
C PRO A 884 38.16 -14.10 -17.12
N ASP A 885 38.36 -14.51 -15.85
CA ASP A 885 38.64 -13.56 -14.77
C ASP A 885 40.12 -13.13 -14.74
N LEU A 886 41.02 -13.85 -15.42
CA LEU A 886 42.41 -13.47 -15.61
C LEU A 886 42.66 -12.68 -16.91
N GLU A 887 41.71 -12.74 -17.86
CA GLU A 887 41.83 -12.07 -19.17
C GLU A 887 41.53 -10.57 -19.09
N THR A 888 42.60 -9.76 -19.12
CA THR A 888 42.57 -8.28 -19.19
C THR A 888 42.62 -7.73 -20.62
N GLN A 889 42.96 -8.57 -21.61
CA GLN A 889 43.04 -8.21 -23.02
C GLN A 889 42.47 -9.30 -23.91
N ALA A 890 41.85 -8.91 -25.02
CA ALA A 890 41.38 -9.79 -26.08
C ALA A 890 42.56 -10.41 -26.86
N ASN A 891 42.96 -11.61 -26.45
CA ASN A 891 44.13 -12.32 -26.97
C ASN A 891 43.82 -13.22 -28.17
N GLY A 892 42.55 -13.46 -28.48
CA GLY A 892 42.11 -14.35 -29.56
C GLY A 892 41.92 -15.79 -29.11
N GLY A 893 41.80 -16.71 -30.06
CA GLY A 893 41.49 -18.10 -29.73
C GLY A 893 41.75 -19.13 -30.82
N TYR A 894 41.56 -20.39 -30.46
CA TYR A 894 41.96 -21.56 -31.26
C TYR A 894 40.72 -22.27 -31.82
N ASN A 895 40.15 -21.70 -32.88
CA ASN A 895 38.91 -22.18 -33.49
C ASN A 895 39.14 -23.46 -34.35
N PRO A 896 38.39 -24.56 -34.13
CA PRO A 896 38.39 -25.74 -35.00
C PRO A 896 38.09 -25.45 -36.49
N THR A 897 37.37 -24.36 -36.81
CA THR A 897 37.06 -23.95 -38.20
C THR A 897 38.05 -22.94 -38.80
N SER A 898 39.16 -22.62 -38.12
CA SER A 898 40.24 -21.83 -38.74
C SER A 898 41.01 -22.63 -39.81
N ASN A 899 41.90 -21.97 -40.57
CA ASN A 899 42.56 -22.58 -41.73
C ASN A 899 44.09 -22.29 -41.73
N PRO A 900 44.94 -23.24 -41.28
CA PRO A 900 44.59 -24.60 -40.85
C PRO A 900 43.83 -24.66 -39.51
N PRO A 901 43.02 -25.71 -39.27
CA PRO A 901 42.29 -25.90 -38.01
C PRO A 901 43.19 -25.79 -36.78
N GLY A 902 42.70 -25.10 -35.74
CA GLY A 902 43.48 -24.83 -34.53
C GLY A 902 44.57 -23.77 -34.70
N GLN A 903 44.63 -23.05 -35.82
CA GLN A 903 45.43 -21.83 -35.90
C GLN A 903 44.84 -20.76 -34.98
N ALA A 904 45.71 -20.09 -34.22
CA ALA A 904 45.36 -18.94 -33.40
C ALA A 904 44.78 -17.79 -34.26
N THR A 905 43.61 -17.31 -33.87
CA THR A 905 42.90 -16.20 -34.49
C THR A 905 43.21 -14.87 -33.77
N PRO A 906 43.14 -13.71 -34.44
CA PRO A 906 43.24 -12.41 -33.76
C PRO A 906 42.06 -12.19 -32.81
N GLY A 907 42.30 -11.64 -31.61
CA GLY A 907 41.25 -11.31 -30.64
C GLY A 907 40.39 -10.10 -30.96
N LEU A 908 40.53 -9.49 -32.13
CA LEU A 908 39.74 -8.35 -32.59
C LEU A 908 39.32 -8.57 -34.03
N ASP A 909 38.02 -8.52 -34.30
CA ASP A 909 37.45 -8.57 -35.64
C ASP A 909 36.06 -7.91 -35.71
N ASN A 910 35.49 -7.88 -36.91
CA ASN A 910 34.21 -7.26 -37.24
C ASN A 910 33.05 -8.26 -37.30
N THR A 911 33.10 -9.32 -36.49
CA THR A 911 32.00 -10.25 -36.24
C THR A 911 30.85 -9.53 -35.52
N PHE A 912 29.69 -9.48 -36.17
CA PHE A 912 28.40 -9.12 -35.59
C PHE A 912 27.62 -10.40 -35.27
N TYR A 913 27.15 -10.56 -34.03
CA TYR A 913 26.32 -11.70 -33.62
C TYR A 913 24.84 -11.45 -33.90
N VAL A 914 24.17 -12.44 -34.51
CA VAL A 914 22.71 -12.40 -34.70
C VAL A 914 22.00 -12.85 -33.42
N GLY A 915 21.00 -12.09 -32.97
CA GLY A 915 20.29 -12.39 -31.73
C GLY A 915 19.10 -11.47 -31.46
N GLN A 916 18.61 -11.49 -30.22
CA GLN A 916 17.51 -10.68 -29.73
C GLN A 916 17.74 -10.31 -28.25
N MET A 917 17.51 -9.04 -27.90
CA MET A 917 17.31 -8.61 -26.52
C MET A 917 15.81 -8.62 -26.17
N ASP A 918 15.47 -9.14 -25.00
CA ASP A 918 14.14 -9.02 -24.41
C ASP A 918 14.18 -7.83 -23.45
N LEU A 919 13.30 -6.86 -23.68
CA LEU A 919 13.29 -5.56 -23.02
C LEU A 919 11.99 -5.36 -22.23
N VAL A 920 12.10 -4.69 -21.09
CA VAL A 920 10.95 -4.21 -20.32
C VAL A 920 11.05 -2.71 -20.08
N VAL A 921 9.94 -2.00 -20.28
CA VAL A 921 9.76 -0.65 -19.76
C VAL A 921 9.45 -0.76 -18.27
N ARG A 922 10.39 -0.38 -17.42
CA ARG A 922 10.26 -0.39 -15.95
C ARG A 922 10.58 0.97 -15.35
N VAL A 923 11.70 1.56 -15.80
CA VAL A 923 12.15 2.89 -15.42
C VAL A 923 11.53 3.93 -16.34
N SER A 924 11.15 5.08 -15.80
CA SER A 924 10.78 6.27 -16.58
C SER A 924 11.35 7.52 -15.93
N GLN A 925 11.89 8.43 -16.74
CA GLN A 925 12.58 9.65 -16.29
C GLN A 925 11.82 10.91 -16.71
N VAL A 926 11.64 11.84 -15.78
CA VAL A 926 11.04 13.18 -16.00
C VAL A 926 11.97 14.24 -15.41
N HIS A 927 12.05 15.40 -16.06
CA HIS A 927 12.83 16.56 -15.59
C HIS A 927 11.91 17.78 -15.50
N THR A 928 12.08 18.59 -14.46
CA THR A 928 11.41 19.90 -14.33
C THR A 928 12.14 20.97 -15.15
N ILE A 929 11.52 22.13 -15.37
CA ILE A 929 12.22 23.40 -15.60
C ILE A 929 13.08 23.80 -14.39
N TRP A 930 13.90 24.83 -14.55
CA TRP A 930 14.62 25.46 -13.44
C TRP A 930 13.70 26.40 -12.66
N PHE A 931 13.48 26.11 -11.37
CA PHE A 931 12.69 26.93 -10.46
C PHE A 931 13.59 27.86 -9.63
N GLU A 932 13.07 29.04 -9.27
CA GLU A 932 13.73 30.02 -8.39
C GLU A 932 13.28 29.80 -6.94
N ALA A 933 14.18 29.97 -5.96
CA ALA A 933 13.82 29.91 -4.54
C ALA A 933 13.28 31.26 -4.03
N ALA A 934 12.16 31.73 -4.59
CA ALA A 934 11.53 33.05 -4.30
C ALA A 934 12.49 34.26 -4.30
N GLY A 935 13.58 34.21 -5.09
CA GLY A 935 14.62 35.25 -5.15
C GLY A 935 15.63 35.26 -3.99
N LEU A 936 15.62 34.25 -3.11
CA LEU A 936 16.65 34.06 -2.08
C LEU A 936 18.03 33.83 -2.72
N THR A 937 19.06 34.50 -2.19
CA THR A 937 20.41 34.48 -2.82
C THR A 937 21.32 33.35 -2.35
N SER A 938 20.92 32.62 -1.29
CA SER A 938 21.67 31.50 -0.71
C SER A 938 20.72 30.60 0.12
N PRO A 939 19.63 30.05 -0.48
CA PRO A 939 18.63 29.29 0.26
C PRO A 939 19.19 27.98 0.83
N THR A 940 18.63 27.55 1.97
CA THR A 940 18.73 26.17 2.47
C THR A 940 17.46 25.42 2.11
N TYR A 941 17.58 24.18 1.61
CA TYR A 941 16.45 23.36 1.17
C TYR A 941 16.08 22.28 2.20
N LEU A 942 14.79 21.93 2.27
CA LEU A 942 14.32 20.74 2.99
C LEU A 942 14.00 19.59 2.04
N GLU A 943 14.09 18.37 2.57
CA GLU A 943 13.65 17.13 1.92
C GLU A 943 12.23 17.30 1.32
N PRO A 944 12.01 17.05 0.01
CA PRO A 944 10.71 17.31 -0.61
C PRO A 944 9.59 16.42 -0.07
N VAL A 945 8.37 16.97 0.01
CA VAL A 945 7.16 16.20 0.28
C VAL A 945 6.61 15.68 -1.05
N LEU A 946 6.20 14.41 -1.06
CA LEU A 946 5.57 13.73 -2.19
C LEU A 946 4.19 13.24 -1.74
N GLU A 947 3.18 13.41 -2.58
CA GLU A 947 1.87 12.78 -2.37
C GLU A 947 1.53 11.92 -3.61
N PRO A 948 1.19 10.63 -3.46
CA PRO A 948 1.28 9.82 -2.24
C PRO A 948 2.72 9.65 -1.71
N LEU A 949 2.88 9.56 -0.39
CA LEU A 949 4.18 9.39 0.26
C LEU A 949 4.86 8.08 -0.21
N ALA A 950 6.18 7.99 -0.10
CA ALA A 950 6.96 6.85 -0.58
C ALA A 950 6.57 5.49 0.04
N GLN A 951 5.90 5.48 1.19
CA GLN A 951 5.38 4.29 1.87
C GLN A 951 4.00 3.83 1.35
N ASP A 952 3.23 4.77 0.75
CA ASP A 952 1.86 4.57 0.25
C ASP A 952 1.84 4.27 -1.26
N GLN A 953 3.01 4.36 -1.91
CA GLN A 953 3.22 3.93 -3.29
C GLN A 953 2.95 2.41 -3.45
N PRO A 954 2.39 1.95 -4.59
CA PRO A 954 2.04 0.54 -4.79
C PRO A 954 3.20 -0.43 -4.56
N LEU A 955 2.94 -1.59 -3.94
CA LEU A 955 3.99 -2.48 -3.43
C LEU A 955 5.01 -2.91 -4.51
N GLY A 956 6.29 -2.63 -4.24
CA GLY A 956 7.40 -2.91 -5.15
C GLY A 956 7.57 -1.89 -6.29
N THR A 957 6.92 -0.73 -6.18
CA THR A 957 7.21 0.47 -6.98
C THR A 957 8.01 1.49 -6.16
N GLU A 958 8.62 2.47 -6.82
CA GLU A 958 9.45 3.49 -6.16
C GLU A 958 9.41 4.81 -6.97
N VAL A 959 9.46 5.94 -6.26
CA VAL A 959 9.71 7.27 -6.82
C VAL A 959 11.02 7.78 -6.23
N VAL A 960 12.03 8.00 -7.08
CA VAL A 960 13.36 8.50 -6.65
C VAL A 960 13.60 9.87 -7.26
N LEU A 961 13.86 10.87 -6.42
CA LEU A 961 14.23 12.21 -6.84
C LEU A 961 15.75 12.36 -6.98
N ALA A 962 16.18 13.29 -7.83
CA ALA A 962 17.54 13.80 -7.87
C ALA A 962 17.54 15.28 -8.27
N PHE A 963 18.52 16.04 -7.80
CA PHE A 963 18.51 17.50 -7.86
C PHE A 963 19.79 18.06 -8.47
N ARG A 964 19.76 19.30 -8.95
CA ARG A 964 20.97 20.08 -9.24
C ARG A 964 20.73 21.58 -9.11
N GLY A 965 21.77 22.28 -8.65
CA GLY A 965 21.70 23.69 -8.27
C GLY A 965 22.40 24.63 -9.25
N ALA A 966 21.83 25.80 -9.46
CA ALA A 966 22.40 26.90 -10.22
C ALA A 966 22.39 28.20 -9.42
N THR A 967 23.44 29.01 -9.60
CA THR A 967 23.56 30.33 -8.99
C THR A 967 22.90 31.42 -9.83
N ASN A 968 22.64 31.17 -11.12
CA ASN A 968 21.96 32.11 -12.01
C ASN A 968 21.40 31.40 -13.26
N ILE A 969 20.21 31.84 -13.71
CA ILE A 969 19.60 31.48 -14.99
C ILE A 969 19.57 32.73 -15.89
N THR A 970 20.36 32.69 -16.97
CA THR A 970 20.69 33.87 -17.79
C THR A 970 19.82 34.07 -19.03
N THR A 971 18.83 33.20 -19.25
CA THR A 971 17.89 33.22 -20.36
C THR A 971 16.48 32.86 -19.88
N ALA A 972 15.46 33.15 -20.70
CA ALA A 972 14.05 32.83 -20.45
C ALA A 972 13.77 31.32 -20.47
N ILE A 973 14.11 30.70 -21.62
CA ILE A 973 13.97 29.27 -21.95
C ILE A 973 14.13 28.26 -20.79
N PRO A 974 15.18 28.31 -19.93
CA PRO A 974 15.45 27.27 -18.93
C PRO A 974 14.38 27.16 -17.83
N LYS A 975 13.61 28.23 -17.64
CA LYS A 975 12.69 28.46 -16.51
C LYS A 975 11.28 28.86 -16.97
N GLU A 976 10.97 28.66 -18.25
CA GLU A 976 9.71 29.10 -18.88
C GLU A 976 9.08 28.04 -19.80
N ASN A 977 9.78 26.97 -20.20
CA ASN A 977 9.17 25.84 -20.92
C ASN A 977 10.08 24.59 -20.97
N ALA A 978 9.61 23.44 -20.48
CA ALA A 978 10.38 22.20 -20.45
C ALA A 978 10.56 21.51 -21.82
N THR A 979 9.82 21.89 -22.86
CA THR A 979 9.98 21.32 -24.22
C THR A 979 11.36 21.59 -24.84
N TYR A 980 12.10 22.58 -24.33
CA TYR A 980 13.49 22.87 -24.73
C TYR A 980 14.55 22.00 -24.03
N LEU A 981 14.16 21.21 -23.02
CA LEU A 981 15.07 20.27 -22.35
C LEU A 981 15.35 19.07 -23.27
N ASP A 982 16.59 18.59 -23.26
CA ASP A 982 16.94 17.31 -23.88
C ASP A 982 16.60 16.11 -22.96
N ALA A 983 16.88 14.90 -23.45
CA ALA A 983 16.60 13.65 -22.75
C ALA A 983 17.26 13.50 -21.36
N TYR A 984 18.26 14.34 -21.05
CA TYR A 984 19.03 14.36 -19.81
C TYR A 984 18.67 15.58 -18.92
N GLY A 985 17.59 16.31 -19.28
CA GLY A 985 17.18 17.54 -18.63
C GLY A 985 18.05 18.75 -18.96
N ASN A 986 18.95 18.65 -19.94
CA ASN A 986 19.93 19.68 -20.27
C ASN A 986 19.43 20.66 -21.34
N ILE A 987 20.10 21.81 -21.42
CA ILE A 987 19.87 22.84 -22.44
C ILE A 987 21.20 23.37 -22.98
N PRO A 988 21.26 23.87 -24.23
CA PRO A 988 22.54 24.25 -24.86
C PRO A 988 23.26 25.43 -24.20
N THR A 989 22.50 26.40 -23.67
CA THR A 989 23.01 27.63 -23.03
C THR A 989 21.96 28.23 -22.10
N GLY A 990 22.35 28.68 -20.91
CA GLY A 990 21.49 29.49 -20.02
C GLY A 990 21.84 29.36 -18.54
N VAL A 991 22.23 28.17 -18.11
CA VAL A 991 22.53 27.83 -16.71
C VAL A 991 23.93 28.29 -16.30
N VAL A 992 24.05 28.82 -15.09
CA VAL A 992 25.32 28.92 -14.34
C VAL A 992 25.20 28.03 -13.10
N PHE A 993 25.67 26.79 -13.21
CA PHE A 993 25.67 25.82 -12.11
C PHE A 993 26.41 26.33 -10.87
N MET A 994 26.08 25.78 -9.69
CA MET A 994 26.76 26.14 -8.44
C MET A 994 28.17 25.56 -8.37
N ASP A 995 28.32 24.26 -8.58
CA ASP A 995 29.61 23.54 -8.59
C ASP A 995 29.85 22.84 -9.94
N ASP A 996 28.92 21.97 -10.34
CA ASP A 996 28.97 21.13 -11.53
C ASP A 996 27.55 20.87 -12.09
N ASP A 997 27.46 20.19 -13.24
CA ASP A 997 26.20 19.88 -13.94
C ASP A 997 25.56 18.54 -13.51
N THR A 998 26.13 17.86 -12.51
CA THR A 998 25.74 16.50 -12.12
C THR A 998 24.53 16.47 -11.18
N TRP A 999 23.74 15.41 -11.32
CA TRP A 999 22.57 15.15 -10.47
C TRP A 999 23.00 14.62 -9.10
N LYS A 1000 22.56 15.28 -8.03
CA LYS A 1000 22.80 14.92 -6.62
C LYS A 1000 21.59 14.15 -6.05
N PRO A 1001 21.78 13.20 -5.12
CA PRO A 1001 20.68 12.41 -4.57
C PRO A 1001 19.86 13.15 -3.49
N SER A 1002 20.46 14.02 -2.68
CA SER A 1002 19.71 14.88 -1.75
C SER A 1002 19.58 16.29 -2.31
N ILE A 1003 18.54 17.01 -1.87
CA ILE A 1003 18.39 18.44 -2.18
C ILE A 1003 19.29 19.32 -1.29
N SER A 1004 19.71 18.82 -0.12
CA SER A 1004 20.70 19.51 0.73
C SER A 1004 22.11 19.56 0.08
N ASP A 1005 22.39 18.67 -0.87
CA ASP A 1005 23.61 18.72 -1.70
C ASP A 1005 23.64 19.96 -2.64
N ILE A 1006 22.56 20.75 -2.71
CA ILE A 1006 22.47 22.00 -3.50
C ILE A 1006 22.15 23.25 -2.67
N ASP A 1007 22.31 23.19 -1.33
CA ASP A 1007 22.18 24.35 -0.45
C ASP A 1007 23.07 25.52 -0.89
N GLY A 1008 22.49 26.72 -0.96
CA GLY A 1008 23.10 27.94 -1.49
C GLY A 1008 22.79 28.22 -2.96
N ALA A 1009 22.21 27.28 -3.71
CA ALA A 1009 21.79 27.51 -5.10
C ALA A 1009 20.48 28.31 -5.14
N ALA A 1010 20.47 29.51 -5.73
CA ALA A 1010 19.26 30.30 -5.90
C ALA A 1010 18.22 29.67 -6.86
N TRP A 1011 18.65 28.71 -7.67
CA TRP A 1011 17.83 27.98 -8.64
C TRP A 1011 18.05 26.47 -8.52
N TYR A 1012 16.99 25.68 -8.66
CA TYR A 1012 17.05 24.22 -8.65
C TYR A 1012 16.31 23.60 -9.84
N GLN A 1013 16.73 22.39 -10.21
CA GLN A 1013 16.02 21.51 -11.15
C GLN A 1013 15.89 20.12 -10.53
N THR A 1014 14.73 19.49 -10.68
CA THR A 1014 14.44 18.14 -10.16
C THR A 1014 14.31 17.14 -11.30
N ARG A 1015 14.83 15.94 -11.10
CA ARG A 1015 14.61 14.75 -11.92
C ARG A 1015 13.81 13.74 -11.13
N ILE A 1016 12.65 13.34 -11.66
CA ILE A 1016 11.76 12.33 -11.07
C ILE A 1016 12.02 11.01 -11.81
N THR A 1017 12.47 9.99 -11.06
CA THR A 1017 12.65 8.62 -11.54
C THR A 1017 11.51 7.77 -11.02
N PHE A 1018 10.64 7.32 -11.92
CA PHE A 1018 9.63 6.31 -11.60
C PHE A 1018 10.17 4.91 -11.85
N ILE A 1019 9.99 4.00 -10.89
CA ILE A 1019 10.34 2.58 -11.00
C ILE A 1019 9.07 1.75 -10.77
N SER A 1020 8.69 1.00 -11.80
CA SER A 1020 7.48 0.17 -11.78
C SER A 1020 7.77 -1.28 -11.37
N ASN A 1021 6.76 -2.00 -10.88
CA ASN A 1021 6.89 -3.40 -10.51
C ASN A 1021 6.65 -4.31 -11.73
N THR A 1022 7.65 -5.10 -12.10
CA THR A 1022 7.65 -5.95 -13.30
C THR A 1022 7.00 -7.32 -13.11
N GLU A 1023 6.70 -7.71 -11.87
CA GLU A 1023 5.95 -8.91 -11.50
C GLU A 1023 4.44 -8.62 -11.46
N THR A 1024 4.04 -7.58 -10.73
CA THR A 1024 2.63 -7.22 -10.52
C THR A 1024 2.06 -6.28 -11.60
N TYR A 1025 2.92 -5.71 -12.46
CA TYR A 1025 2.61 -4.65 -13.42
C TYR A 1025 2.11 -3.33 -12.80
N LEU A 1026 2.22 -3.17 -11.47
CA LEU A 1026 1.89 -1.93 -10.77
C LEU A 1026 2.90 -0.82 -11.12
N THR A 1027 2.39 0.40 -11.21
CA THR A 1027 3.15 1.62 -11.49
C THR A 1027 2.99 2.61 -10.35
N PRO A 1028 4.04 3.34 -9.94
CA PRO A 1028 3.91 4.48 -9.03
C PRO A 1028 3.14 5.63 -9.69
N GLU A 1029 2.58 6.53 -8.89
CA GLU A 1029 1.97 7.80 -9.35
C GLU A 1029 2.26 8.94 -8.37
N LEU A 1030 2.11 10.19 -8.79
CA LEU A 1030 2.19 11.37 -7.91
C LEU A 1030 1.00 12.29 -8.22
N SER A 1031 0.30 12.74 -7.17
CA SER A 1031 -0.56 13.95 -7.23
C SER A 1031 0.24 15.20 -6.90
N ALA A 1032 1.24 15.14 -6.01
CA ALA A 1032 2.03 16.33 -5.67
C ALA A 1032 3.54 16.09 -5.53
N LEU A 1033 4.30 17.14 -5.88
CA LEU A 1033 5.72 17.31 -5.56
C LEU A 1033 5.92 18.70 -4.96
N ALA A 1034 6.31 18.75 -3.68
CA ALA A 1034 6.47 20.00 -2.93
C ALA A 1034 7.90 20.18 -2.40
N VAL A 1035 8.51 21.33 -2.67
CA VAL A 1035 9.87 21.71 -2.25
C VAL A 1035 9.80 22.95 -1.37
N ALA A 1036 10.43 22.92 -0.19
CA ALA A 1036 10.48 24.03 0.77
C ALA A 1036 11.90 24.57 0.96
N TYR A 1037 12.04 25.87 1.21
CA TYR A 1037 13.33 26.56 1.33
C TYR A 1037 13.29 27.79 2.24
N TYR A 1038 14.43 28.14 2.86
CA TYR A 1038 14.57 29.29 3.79
C TYR A 1038 15.97 29.93 3.75
N GLU A 1039 16.15 31.07 4.46
CA GLU A 1039 17.42 31.80 4.62
C GLU A 1039 17.95 31.82 6.08
#